data_AF-A0A1D2YT01-F1
#
_entry.id   AF-A0A1D2YT01-F1
#
_cell.length_a   1.000
_cell.length_b   1.000
_cell.length_c   1.000
_cell.angle_alpha   90.00
_cell.angle_beta   90.00
_cell.angle_gamma   90.00
#
_symmetry.space_group_name_H-M   'P 1'
#
loop_
_entity.id
_entity.type
_entity.pdbx_description
1 polymer ?
#
loop_
_entity_poly.entity_id
_entity_poly.type
_entity_poly.pdbx_seq_one_letter_code
_entity_poly.pdbx_strand_id
1 'polypeptide(L)'
;MKKIVIVFLGFVLLMINSLVVFAEENEVSKEIVLLVGSNQSIVNGVKIQIDKDDLAIKPIIQNGRTLVPIRFIAENFDAKVVWDENTKGVKIIKDQNILELMIGVPQIKKNGITIELDATPRIISGRAFLPLRVIAESMGKVLFYENNLIIISDVTINYDNNFLSQLRKKLNSEIALLVGSNQSIVNGLRMMLDSDDYNIKTEIKNNRTLVPIRFISERFGAEVTEKLEIAPQIINGRTYVPLRATIEAIGKNIYYDNGLIILSDVAVNYDDSYLQQMVNKLQTIPKTTSEVATDSIKSVVIVEVFNEGEEQGFGTGFFVGDGLVMTAFHVIEDYEEIRVEDYFGNVYEVEGIYKYDITRDLVVLKLDKQQSVKSLKLGEMSSSVVGEKVVAIGHSNGLSWSVTEGIISSFREDKLMNSLSIQTDAVVSHGSSGGPLLNSNGKVIGVITKGIENENYNFAVIPDGKMKVDYQLLDFDNLDLINDTEFIISKVEEQNVFEMIDDSLRGLVKNDKNLYLSTIHPKSPLLEVEKDNFSKESADLKGYSYRINGIDSKKYGDTIISVANITFYGYNTINTNVLSRLAYDNTEKKYKFMATILYLDKNNLDQKADENQPLWIVDKSYNFFKELEFKPYDVKFDNENGFVYMIDKTTKSLVRYSVRDNVMVTKSFEYVPDRLDLVDGKVYVTLLTKEHNTYSESESYIGIVNADTLEVIKIIKIMVDPYDITVKDGIIYVSTGSYLKMIKSYSENTGLEIDSYDALGVLLIENYPNGDKLYAIATNAYPRDLQAFGVDNGKFVMNYDSIYHGEYKIDLGFKLSPDGKYIFNYSGVIFKTGFGKEGDMLYHKRFSGPYNSIAFDLSDNKIYINPTDSNYIYAYDYTTLEYLASFKTETQVYFMGVIDDKLVTIENEGGSNGINVIKIK
;
A
#
# COMPACT_ATOMS: atom_id res chain seq x y z
N MET A 1 -53.66 19.36 47.14
CA MET A 1 -53.14 19.75 45.82
C MET A 1 -52.62 21.19 45.87
N LYS A 2 -51.39 21.42 46.34
CA LYS A 2 -50.76 22.76 46.41
C LYS A 2 -49.23 22.73 46.63
N LYS A 3 -48.55 21.63 46.25
CA LYS A 3 -47.08 21.49 46.40
C LYS A 3 -46.33 21.00 45.15
N ILE A 4 -46.99 20.82 44.00
CA ILE A 4 -46.33 20.34 42.76
C ILE A 4 -46.24 21.44 41.67
N VAL A 5 -46.90 22.59 41.85
CA VAL A 5 -46.98 23.65 40.82
C VAL A 5 -45.89 24.73 40.95
N ILE A 6 -45.04 24.69 42.00
CA ILE A 6 -44.00 25.71 42.23
C ILE A 6 -42.62 25.32 41.66
N VAL A 7 -42.36 24.04 41.35
CA VAL A 7 -41.05 23.63 40.78
C VAL A 7 -41.03 23.74 39.25
N PHE A 8 -42.19 23.64 38.60
CA PHE A 8 -42.30 23.71 37.14
C PHE A 8 -42.22 25.14 36.57
N LEU A 9 -42.38 26.17 37.42
CA LEU A 9 -42.33 27.59 37.03
C LEU A 9 -40.93 28.22 37.16
N GLY A 10 -39.98 27.53 37.80
CA GLY A 10 -38.57 27.97 37.91
C GLY A 10 -37.66 27.44 36.80
N PHE A 11 -38.05 26.34 36.14
CA PHE A 11 -37.21 25.67 35.14
C PHE A 11 -37.37 26.22 33.72
N VAL A 12 -38.48 26.92 33.44
CA VAL A 12 -38.77 27.49 32.10
C VAL A 12 -38.28 28.93 31.97
N LEU A 13 -37.95 29.62 33.09
CA LEU A 13 -37.50 31.02 33.08
C LEU A 13 -35.97 31.23 32.99
N LEU A 14 -35.17 30.16 32.99
CA LEU A 14 -33.71 30.22 32.77
C LEU A 14 -33.27 29.85 31.35
N MET A 15 -34.21 29.49 30.47
CA MET A 15 -33.97 29.05 29.09
C MET A 15 -34.02 30.18 28.05
N ILE A 16 -34.31 31.43 28.44
CA ILE A 16 -34.50 32.52 27.46
C ILE A 16 -33.90 33.82 28.01
N ASN A 17 -32.57 33.87 28.05
CA ASN A 17 -31.65 35.01 28.08
C ASN A 17 -30.27 34.36 28.36
N SER A 18 -29.30 34.24 27.46
CA SER A 18 -28.91 35.13 26.39
C SER A 18 -27.75 34.49 25.61
N LEU A 19 -27.87 34.50 24.28
CA LEU A 19 -26.83 34.71 23.27
C LEU A 19 -25.49 33.92 23.35
N VAL A 20 -25.23 33.19 22.25
CA VAL A 20 -23.96 33.16 21.51
C VAL A 20 -22.68 33.08 22.33
N VAL A 21 -22.12 31.87 22.48
CA VAL A 21 -20.67 31.62 22.41
C VAL A 21 -20.47 30.32 21.62
N PHE A 22 -19.48 30.33 20.76
CA PHE A 22 -19.16 29.37 19.70
C PHE A 22 -18.74 27.98 20.21
N ALA A 23 -18.70 27.05 19.26
CA ALA A 23 -17.92 25.82 19.30
C ALA A 23 -16.54 26.00 19.98
N GLU A 24 -16.17 25.06 20.84
CA GLU A 24 -14.78 24.77 21.15
C GLU A 24 -14.54 23.29 20.83
N GLU A 25 -13.61 23.06 19.91
CA GLU A 25 -13.03 21.79 19.52
C GLU A 25 -12.53 21.04 20.78
N ASN A 26 -12.85 19.76 20.94
CA ASN A 26 -12.15 18.93 21.91
C ASN A 26 -10.73 18.67 21.38
N GLU A 27 -9.76 19.37 21.97
CA GLU A 27 -8.34 19.34 21.62
C GLU A 27 -7.76 17.92 21.55
N VAL A 28 -7.08 17.66 20.43
CA VAL A 28 -6.10 16.58 20.24
C VAL A 28 -5.23 16.46 21.50
N SER A 29 -5.14 15.28 22.12
CA SER A 29 -4.24 15.09 23.26
C SER A 29 -2.82 15.46 22.81
N LYS A 30 -2.27 16.52 23.40
CA LYS A 30 -0.97 17.02 23.01
C LYS A 30 0.08 16.03 23.48
N GLU A 31 0.69 15.31 22.55
CA GLU A 31 1.74 14.33 22.83
C GLU A 31 3.06 14.82 22.24
N ILE A 32 4.07 14.90 23.10
CA ILE A 32 5.44 15.26 22.73
C ILE A 32 6.32 14.04 22.96
N VAL A 33 6.81 13.43 21.87
CA VAL A 33 7.82 12.38 21.92
C VAL A 33 9.19 13.02 21.73
N LEU A 34 10.00 12.91 22.76
CA LEU A 34 11.39 13.33 22.77
C LEU A 34 12.28 12.10 22.77
N LEU A 35 13.43 12.23 22.13
CA LEU A 35 14.52 11.28 22.27
C LEU A 35 15.70 12.05 22.86
N VAL A 36 16.17 11.66 24.05
CA VAL A 36 17.30 12.32 24.73
C VAL A 36 18.52 12.27 23.82
N GLY A 37 19.10 13.43 23.53
CA GLY A 37 20.20 13.59 22.59
C GLY A 37 19.77 13.89 21.15
N SER A 38 18.49 13.74 20.80
CA SER A 38 17.95 14.18 19.50
C SER A 38 17.52 15.64 19.56
N ASN A 39 17.78 16.38 18.48
CA ASN A 39 17.25 17.74 18.26
C ASN A 39 15.91 17.73 17.50
N GLN A 40 15.39 16.52 17.22
CA GLN A 40 14.07 16.27 16.65
C GLN A 40 13.13 15.80 17.77
N SER A 41 11.86 16.12 17.61
CA SER A 41 10.75 15.67 18.44
C SER A 41 9.61 15.23 17.52
N ILE A 42 8.70 14.41 18.00
CA ILE A 42 7.38 14.27 17.38
C ILE A 42 6.39 15.01 18.28
N VAL A 43 5.58 15.89 17.70
CA VAL A 43 4.47 16.54 18.39
C VAL A 43 3.20 16.20 17.63
N ASN A 44 2.28 15.52 18.30
CA ASN A 44 1.00 15.08 17.74
C ASN A 44 1.17 14.32 16.41
N GLY A 45 2.10 13.36 16.39
CA GLY A 45 2.39 12.54 15.20
C GLY A 45 3.25 13.22 14.13
N VAL A 46 3.50 14.53 14.23
CA VAL A 46 4.31 15.28 13.26
C VAL A 46 5.74 15.45 13.79
N LYS A 47 6.73 15.09 12.97
CA LYS A 47 8.14 15.31 13.29
C LYS A 47 8.49 16.80 13.19
N ILE A 48 9.05 17.37 14.26
CA ILE A 48 9.41 18.78 14.38
C ILE A 48 10.83 18.96 14.95
N GLN A 49 11.44 20.09 14.61
CA GLN A 49 12.70 20.55 15.19
C GLN A 49 12.45 21.16 16.58
N ILE A 50 13.26 20.80 17.59
CA ILE A 50 13.11 21.32 18.96
C ILE A 50 13.42 22.81 19.05
N ASP A 51 14.48 23.26 18.37
CA ASP A 51 14.81 24.66 18.19
C ASP A 51 15.19 24.86 16.72
N LYS A 52 14.47 25.75 16.04
CA LYS A 52 14.65 26.01 14.60
C LYS A 52 15.92 26.81 14.32
N ASP A 53 16.42 27.55 15.30
CA ASP A 53 17.54 28.47 15.14
C ASP A 53 18.87 27.83 15.60
N ASP A 54 18.80 26.88 16.55
CA ASP A 54 19.99 26.22 17.10
C ASP A 54 19.81 24.71 17.24
N LEU A 55 20.45 23.97 16.32
CA LEU A 55 20.41 22.50 16.24
C LEU A 55 21.09 21.80 17.43
N ALA A 56 21.88 22.52 18.24
CA ALA A 56 22.53 21.96 19.43
C ALA A 56 21.56 21.83 20.62
N ILE A 57 20.40 22.48 20.56
CA ILE A 57 19.38 22.44 21.60
C ILE A 57 18.63 21.09 21.54
N LYS A 58 18.78 20.30 22.59
CA LYS A 58 18.24 18.93 22.69
C LYS A 58 17.96 18.54 24.14
N PRO A 59 17.08 17.56 24.42
CA PRO A 59 16.88 17.03 25.76
C PRO A 59 18.15 16.32 26.23
N ILE A 60 18.53 16.52 27.49
CA ILE A 60 19.75 15.94 28.08
C ILE A 60 19.45 15.31 29.44
N ILE A 61 20.27 14.36 29.86
CA ILE A 61 20.24 13.82 31.23
C ILE A 61 21.43 14.40 32.01
N GLN A 62 21.14 15.01 33.16
CA GLN A 62 22.16 15.50 34.09
C GLN A 62 21.79 15.08 35.52
N ASN A 63 22.74 14.48 36.24
CA ASN A 63 22.53 13.97 37.61
C ASN A 63 21.30 13.05 37.74
N GLY A 64 21.01 12.23 36.71
CA GLY A 64 19.84 11.34 36.71
C GLY A 64 18.50 12.05 36.53
N ARG A 65 18.50 13.29 36.02
CA ARG A 65 17.30 14.07 35.69
C ARG A 65 17.34 14.55 34.25
N THR A 66 16.23 14.39 33.55
CA THR A 66 16.07 14.94 32.21
C THR A 66 15.82 16.43 32.28
N LEU A 67 16.71 17.20 31.67
CA LEU A 67 16.55 18.63 31.44
C LEU A 67 16.10 18.85 29.99
N VAL A 68 15.10 19.72 29.83
CA VAL A 68 14.49 20.06 28.54
C VAL A 68 14.46 21.57 28.32
N PRO A 69 14.50 22.04 27.06
CA PRO A 69 14.31 23.45 26.74
C PRO A 69 12.90 23.88 27.12
N ILE A 70 12.76 24.79 28.08
CA ILE A 70 11.45 25.08 28.68
C ILE A 70 10.45 25.62 27.67
N ARG A 71 10.90 26.48 26.76
CA ARG A 71 10.04 27.15 25.79
C ARG A 71 9.38 26.14 24.85
N PHE A 72 10.16 25.18 24.33
CA PHE A 72 9.65 24.13 23.46
C PHE A 72 8.53 23.32 24.13
N ILE A 73 8.74 22.89 25.38
CA ILE A 73 7.74 22.12 26.12
C ILE A 73 6.51 22.97 26.44
N ALA A 74 6.73 24.17 26.97
CA ALA A 74 5.66 25.05 27.40
C ALA A 74 4.76 25.49 26.25
N GLU A 75 5.33 25.94 25.13
CA GLU A 75 4.57 26.45 23.98
C GLU A 75 3.80 25.35 23.25
N ASN A 76 4.36 24.14 23.13
CA ASN A 76 3.62 23.00 22.57
C ASN A 76 2.47 22.54 23.47
N PHE A 77 2.45 22.95 24.74
CA PHE A 77 1.33 22.81 25.67
C PHE A 77 0.57 24.12 25.91
N ASP A 78 0.64 25.08 24.98
CA ASP A 78 -0.08 26.37 24.98
C ASP A 78 0.22 27.28 26.16
N ALA A 79 1.30 27.01 26.88
CA ALA A 79 1.74 27.84 27.97
C ALA A 79 2.62 28.99 27.45
N LYS A 80 2.34 30.20 27.93
CA LYS A 80 3.15 31.38 27.63
C LYS A 80 4.37 31.42 28.55
N VAL A 81 5.55 31.60 27.96
CA VAL A 81 6.80 31.78 28.71
C VAL A 81 7.23 33.25 28.65
N VAL A 82 7.40 33.85 29.83
CA VAL A 82 7.92 35.22 30.00
C VAL A 82 9.28 35.14 30.68
N TRP A 83 10.26 35.82 30.08
CA TRP A 83 11.62 35.93 30.59
C TRP A 83 11.83 37.32 31.21
N ASP A 84 12.41 37.35 32.41
CA ASP A 84 12.86 38.58 33.06
C ASP A 84 14.39 38.61 33.13
N GLU A 85 14.99 39.51 32.35
CA GLU A 85 16.45 39.64 32.28
C GLU A 85 17.09 40.11 33.59
N ASN A 86 16.39 40.93 34.37
CA ASN A 86 16.93 41.56 35.59
C ASN A 86 17.03 40.54 36.73
N THR A 87 16.03 39.67 36.84
CA THR A 87 15.95 38.67 37.91
C THR A 87 16.42 37.28 37.48
N LYS A 88 16.75 37.09 36.19
CA LYS A 88 16.95 35.77 35.55
C LYS A 88 15.77 34.84 35.85
N GLY A 89 14.58 35.42 35.91
CA GLY A 89 13.33 34.75 36.23
C GLY A 89 12.68 34.19 34.97
N VAL A 90 12.16 32.97 35.06
CA VAL A 90 11.24 32.41 34.07
C VAL A 90 9.86 32.35 34.70
N LYS A 91 8.86 32.92 34.02
CA LYS A 91 7.45 32.82 34.39
C LYS A 91 6.70 32.08 33.30
N ILE A 92 6.07 30.97 33.65
CA ILE A 92 5.25 30.16 32.75
C ILE A 92 3.80 30.35 33.16
N ILE A 93 2.95 30.67 32.20
CA ILE A 93 1.54 31.00 32.42
C ILE A 93 0.71 30.09 31.54
N LYS A 94 -0.13 29.26 32.17
CA LYS A 94 -1.16 28.47 31.50
C LYS A 94 -2.45 28.58 32.30
N ASP A 95 -3.48 29.15 31.71
CA ASP A 95 -4.77 29.41 32.36
C ASP A 95 -4.60 30.15 33.70
N GLN A 96 -5.06 29.56 34.80
CA GLN A 96 -4.90 30.10 36.17
C GLN A 96 -3.61 29.66 36.86
N ASN A 97 -2.81 28.80 36.22
CA ASN A 97 -1.57 28.27 36.78
C ASN A 97 -0.37 29.15 36.38
N ILE A 98 0.28 29.68 37.41
CA ILE A 98 1.49 30.49 37.28
C ILE A 98 2.64 29.74 37.94
N LEU A 99 3.70 29.53 37.17
CA LEU A 99 4.95 28.98 37.65
C LEU A 99 6.03 30.05 37.54
N GLU A 100 6.70 30.33 38.64
CA GLU A 100 7.79 31.30 38.71
C GLU A 100 9.03 30.61 39.25
N LEU A 101 10.12 30.66 38.49
CA LEU A 101 11.42 30.16 38.94
C LEU A 101 12.52 31.16 38.64
N MET A 102 13.65 31.00 39.32
CA MET A 102 14.88 31.73 39.05
C MET A 102 15.94 30.74 38.60
N ILE A 103 16.63 31.06 37.51
CA ILE A 103 17.74 30.22 37.03
C ILE A 103 18.82 30.13 38.11
N GLY A 104 19.33 28.93 38.36
CA GLY A 104 20.35 28.67 39.38
C GLY A 104 19.80 28.39 40.79
N VAL A 105 18.49 28.53 41.01
CA VAL A 105 17.84 28.25 42.28
C VAL A 105 17.03 26.96 42.17
N PRO A 106 17.23 25.93 43.02
CA PRO A 106 16.50 24.66 42.95
C PRO A 106 15.08 24.77 43.55
N GLN A 107 14.38 25.87 43.28
CA GLN A 107 13.03 26.12 43.78
C GLN A 107 12.17 26.73 42.69
N ILE A 108 10.88 26.40 42.70
CA ILE A 108 9.86 26.98 41.84
C ILE A 108 8.66 27.40 42.71
N LYS A 109 7.98 28.49 42.34
CA LYS A 109 6.72 28.88 42.94
C LYS A 109 5.58 28.51 42.01
N LYS A 110 4.68 27.63 42.44
CA LYS A 110 3.41 27.34 41.76
C LYS A 110 2.30 28.07 42.48
N ASN A 111 1.64 29.03 41.82
CA ASN A 111 0.56 29.83 42.39
C ASN A 111 0.92 30.45 43.75
N GLY A 112 2.17 30.90 43.89
CA GLY A 112 2.72 31.50 45.12
C GLY A 112 3.26 30.51 46.16
N ILE A 113 3.06 29.20 46.00
CA ILE A 113 3.58 28.15 46.88
C ILE A 113 4.94 27.68 46.39
N THR A 114 5.96 27.73 47.25
CA THR A 114 7.32 27.23 46.93
C THR A 114 7.37 25.71 46.92
N ILE A 115 7.93 25.14 45.86
CA ILE A 115 8.20 23.73 45.63
C ILE A 115 9.71 23.58 45.39
N GLU A 116 10.35 22.62 46.07
CA GLU A 116 11.75 22.27 45.85
C GLU A 116 11.90 21.45 44.56
N LEU A 117 12.97 21.73 43.80
CA LEU A 117 13.32 21.03 42.58
C LEU A 117 14.40 19.99 42.87
N ASP A 118 14.27 18.83 42.25
CA ASP A 118 15.26 17.75 42.33
C ASP A 118 16.46 17.95 41.39
N ALA A 119 16.43 18.97 40.54
CA ALA A 119 17.57 19.48 39.80
C ALA A 119 17.47 21.00 39.57
N THR A 120 18.61 21.69 39.54
CA THR A 120 18.66 23.15 39.40
C THR A 120 18.40 23.58 37.95
N PRO A 121 17.47 24.52 37.68
CA PRO A 121 17.30 25.17 36.38
C PRO A 121 18.55 25.89 35.93
N ARG A 122 18.89 25.82 34.64
CA ARG A 122 20.15 26.37 34.09
C ARG A 122 19.96 26.98 32.71
N ILE A 123 20.95 27.74 32.26
CA ILE A 123 21.04 28.19 30.87
C ILE A 123 22.08 27.34 30.15
N ILE A 124 21.69 26.79 29.00
CA ILE A 124 22.56 26.04 28.09
C ILE A 124 22.40 26.67 26.71
N SER A 125 23.50 27.13 26.10
CA SER A 125 23.51 27.84 24.82
C SER A 125 22.46 28.95 24.71
N GLY A 126 22.29 29.73 25.78
CA GLY A 126 21.32 30.84 25.82
C GLY A 126 19.85 30.42 25.96
N ARG A 127 19.53 29.13 26.06
CA ARG A 127 18.18 28.61 26.34
C ARG A 127 18.05 28.18 27.78
N ALA A 128 16.90 28.44 28.41
CA ALA A 128 16.60 27.98 29.75
C ALA A 128 16.22 26.48 29.73
N PHE A 129 16.92 25.69 30.54
CA PHE A 129 16.71 24.26 30.74
C PHE A 129 16.19 23.99 32.13
N LEU A 130 15.15 23.16 32.20
CA LEU A 130 14.43 22.86 33.42
C LEU A 130 14.20 21.35 33.56
N PRO A 131 14.08 20.83 34.80
CA PRO A 131 13.70 19.45 35.04
C PRO A 131 12.33 19.16 34.43
N LEU A 132 12.29 18.22 33.48
CA LEU A 132 11.08 17.92 32.71
C LEU A 132 9.92 17.50 33.62
N ARG A 133 10.20 16.73 34.67
CA ARG A 133 9.19 16.22 35.61
C ARG A 133 8.35 17.32 36.21
N VAL A 134 8.98 18.36 36.75
CA VAL A 134 8.26 19.44 37.42
C VAL A 134 7.44 20.25 36.42
N ILE A 135 7.95 20.46 35.20
CA ILE A 135 7.19 21.15 34.13
C ILE A 135 5.96 20.33 33.76
N ALA A 136 6.14 19.04 33.46
CA ALA A 136 5.06 18.15 33.08
C ALA A 136 3.99 18.08 34.18
N GLU A 137 4.37 17.79 35.42
CA GLU A 137 3.46 17.73 36.58
C GLU A 137 2.73 19.05 36.82
N SER A 138 3.43 20.18 36.66
CA SER A 138 2.84 21.50 36.84
C SER A 138 1.78 21.85 35.79
N MET A 139 1.91 21.27 34.60
CA MET A 139 0.97 21.38 33.47
C MET A 139 -0.06 20.24 33.42
N GLY A 140 -0.06 19.35 34.43
CA GLY A 140 -0.98 18.21 34.49
C GLY A 140 -0.63 17.06 33.53
N LYS A 141 0.59 17.02 33.01
CA LYS A 141 1.08 16.01 32.06
C LYS A 141 1.75 14.83 32.77
N VAL A 142 1.70 13.69 32.11
CA VAL A 142 2.36 12.45 32.50
C VAL A 142 3.62 12.23 31.67
N LEU A 143 4.58 11.51 32.24
CA LEU A 143 5.84 11.18 31.59
C LEU A 143 6.06 9.67 31.52
N PHE A 144 6.35 9.19 30.32
CA PHE A 144 6.91 7.86 30.07
C PHE A 144 8.41 7.98 29.77
N TYR A 145 9.21 7.07 30.33
CA TYR A 145 10.66 7.02 30.12
C TYR A 145 11.07 5.59 29.77
N GLU A 146 11.67 5.39 28.59
CA GLU A 146 12.29 4.11 28.24
C GLU A 146 13.47 4.30 27.30
N ASN A 147 14.66 3.79 27.67
CA ASN A 147 15.89 3.81 26.86
C ASN A 147 16.08 5.14 26.10
N ASN A 148 16.19 6.24 26.84
CA ASN A 148 16.35 7.62 26.34
C ASN A 148 15.15 8.19 25.57
N LEU A 149 14.12 7.41 25.24
CA LEU A 149 12.86 7.91 24.72
C LEU A 149 12.02 8.43 25.87
N ILE A 150 11.40 9.59 25.67
CA ILE A 150 10.52 10.24 26.62
C ILE A 150 9.23 10.61 25.90
N ILE A 151 8.10 10.23 26.47
CA ILE A 151 6.81 10.64 25.93
C ILE A 151 6.10 11.46 27.00
N ILE A 152 5.71 12.67 26.61
CA ILE A 152 4.97 13.62 27.45
C ILE A 152 3.56 13.68 26.90
N SER A 153 2.59 13.28 27.72
CA SER A 153 1.21 13.09 27.30
C SER A 153 0.27 13.55 28.40
N ASP A 154 -1.02 13.72 28.08
CA ASP A 154 -2.05 14.01 29.09
C ASP A 154 -2.37 12.83 30.00
N VAL A 155 -2.04 11.61 29.57
CA VAL A 155 -2.36 10.36 30.27
C VAL A 155 -1.19 9.39 30.23
N THR A 156 -1.07 8.53 31.24
CA THR A 156 -0.09 7.43 31.24
C THR A 156 -0.46 6.42 30.16
N ILE A 157 0.49 6.06 29.28
CA ILE A 157 0.32 5.04 28.23
C ILE A 157 1.46 4.02 28.38
N ASN A 158 1.14 2.73 28.23
CA ASN A 158 2.14 1.67 28.09
C ASN A 158 2.39 1.46 26.61
N TYR A 159 3.65 1.49 26.19
CA TYR A 159 4.04 1.36 24.78
C TYR A 159 4.73 0.02 24.56
N ASP A 160 4.51 -0.63 23.41
CA ASP A 160 5.22 -1.85 23.05
C ASP A 160 6.63 -1.58 22.51
N ASN A 161 7.50 -2.60 22.56
CA ASN A 161 8.91 -2.48 22.16
C ASN A 161 9.11 -2.18 20.67
N ASN A 162 8.22 -2.67 19.79
CA ASN A 162 8.30 -2.42 18.35
C ASN A 162 7.94 -0.97 18.03
N PHE A 163 6.87 -0.44 18.62
CA PHE A 163 6.49 0.96 18.51
C PHE A 163 7.58 1.89 19.03
N LEU A 164 8.12 1.60 20.22
CA LEU A 164 9.22 2.37 20.82
C LEU A 164 10.48 2.31 19.94
N SER A 165 10.74 1.16 19.29
CA SER A 165 11.82 1.02 18.30
C SER A 165 11.56 1.87 17.05
N GLN A 166 10.34 1.92 16.53
CA GLN A 166 9.97 2.76 15.40
C GLN A 166 10.07 4.26 15.72
N LEU A 167 9.62 4.69 16.90
CA LEU A 167 9.76 6.08 17.36
C LEU A 167 11.23 6.48 17.47
N ARG A 168 12.09 5.61 18.03
CA ARG A 168 13.54 5.84 18.06
C ARG A 168 14.10 5.98 16.65
N LYS A 169 13.73 5.12 15.70
CA LYS A 169 14.17 5.24 14.29
C LYS A 169 13.69 6.54 13.64
N LYS A 170 12.44 6.95 13.87
CA LYS A 170 11.89 8.20 13.32
C LYS A 170 12.61 9.43 13.88
N LEU A 171 13.00 9.40 15.15
CA LEU A 171 13.67 10.51 15.84
C LEU A 171 15.20 10.49 15.73
N ASN A 172 15.78 9.38 15.27
CA ASN A 172 17.21 9.25 15.02
C ASN A 172 17.52 9.52 13.54
N SER A 173 18.28 10.56 13.25
CA SER A 173 18.87 10.75 11.92
C SER A 173 20.17 9.97 11.85
N GLU A 174 20.34 9.13 10.83
CA GLU A 174 21.51 8.26 10.69
C GLU A 174 22.25 8.52 9.38
N ILE A 175 23.56 8.66 9.49
CA ILE A 175 24.47 8.71 8.34
C ILE A 175 25.49 7.61 8.48
N ALA A 176 25.48 6.65 7.56
CA ALA A 176 26.47 5.57 7.51
C ALA A 176 27.51 5.83 6.43
N LEU A 177 28.76 5.51 6.75
CA LEU A 177 29.93 5.73 5.91
C LEU A 177 30.83 4.52 5.98
N LEU A 178 31.49 4.17 4.89
CA LEU A 178 32.56 3.17 4.91
C LEU A 178 33.92 3.88 4.79
N VAL A 179 34.88 3.49 5.62
CA VAL A 179 36.25 4.00 5.54
C VAL A 179 36.87 3.63 4.19
N GLY A 180 37.49 4.60 3.52
CA GLY A 180 38.02 4.46 2.16
C GLY A 180 36.97 4.52 1.04
N SER A 181 35.69 4.77 1.37
CA SER A 181 34.60 4.88 0.39
C SER A 181 34.28 6.33 0.04
N ASN A 182 33.74 6.54 -1.16
CA ASN A 182 33.13 7.80 -1.62
C ASN A 182 31.60 7.80 -1.44
N GLN A 183 31.05 6.77 -0.82
CA GLN A 183 29.61 6.57 -0.61
C GLN A 183 29.24 6.75 0.87
N SER A 184 27.99 7.16 1.06
CA SER A 184 27.31 7.29 2.34
C SER A 184 25.88 6.77 2.22
N ILE A 185 25.25 6.42 3.33
CA ILE A 185 23.81 6.23 3.45
C ILE A 185 23.31 7.31 4.38
N VAL A 186 22.34 8.11 3.96
CA VAL A 186 21.73 9.17 4.76
C VAL A 186 20.25 8.82 4.88
N ASN A 187 19.78 8.52 6.09
CA ASN A 187 18.39 8.15 6.36
C ASN A 187 17.84 7.07 5.39
N GLY A 188 18.67 6.06 5.10
CA GLY A 188 18.31 4.94 4.22
C GLY A 188 18.59 5.16 2.72
N LEU A 189 18.89 6.39 2.29
CA LEU A 189 19.23 6.73 0.90
C LEU A 189 20.73 6.70 0.68
N ARG A 190 21.17 6.08 -0.41
CA ARG A 190 22.59 6.08 -0.77
C ARG A 190 22.97 7.40 -1.43
N MET A 191 24.07 8.01 -1.00
CA MET A 191 24.52 9.31 -1.47
C MET A 191 26.04 9.37 -1.56
N MET A 192 26.57 10.19 -2.47
CA MET A 192 28.00 10.45 -2.54
C MET A 192 28.47 11.43 -1.45
N LEU A 193 29.75 11.33 -1.09
CA LEU A 193 30.38 12.30 -0.18
C LEU A 193 30.56 13.69 -0.82
N ASP A 194 30.80 13.72 -2.12
CA ASP A 194 30.83 14.93 -2.94
C ASP A 194 30.07 14.60 -4.23
N SER A 195 29.00 15.35 -4.54
CA SER A 195 28.21 15.12 -5.75
C SER A 195 28.98 15.39 -7.04
N ASP A 196 30.05 16.18 -6.94
CA ASP A 196 30.73 16.74 -8.10
C ASP A 196 32.03 15.99 -8.43
N ASP A 197 32.53 15.12 -7.53
CA ASP A 197 33.79 14.39 -7.72
C ASP A 197 33.80 13.00 -7.04
N TYR A 198 33.85 11.96 -7.88
CA TYR A 198 33.88 10.55 -7.47
C TYR A 198 35.18 10.12 -6.80
N ASN A 199 36.26 10.88 -6.93
CA ASN A 199 37.55 10.54 -6.33
C ASN A 199 37.63 10.93 -4.85
N ILE A 200 36.66 11.71 -4.35
CA ILE A 200 36.61 12.17 -2.97
C ILE A 200 36.09 11.03 -2.07
N LYS A 201 37.01 10.47 -1.27
CA LYS A 201 36.76 9.37 -0.34
C LYS A 201 37.00 9.81 1.09
N THR A 202 36.53 9.02 2.06
CA THR A 202 37.02 9.12 3.44
C THR A 202 38.48 8.68 3.50
N GLU A 203 39.29 9.39 4.27
CA GLU A 203 40.75 9.16 4.36
C GLU A 203 41.14 8.73 5.77
N ILE A 204 42.17 7.90 5.93
CA ILE A 204 42.77 7.64 7.24
C ILE A 204 44.13 8.32 7.29
N LYS A 205 44.33 9.19 8.28
CA LYS A 205 45.64 9.77 8.57
C LYS A 205 45.87 9.87 10.06
N ASN A 206 47.07 9.48 10.51
CA ASN A 206 47.43 9.44 11.94
C ASN A 206 46.39 8.68 12.79
N ASN A 207 45.88 7.56 12.26
CA ASN A 207 44.86 6.73 12.91
C ASN A 207 43.52 7.44 13.19
N ARG A 208 43.19 8.48 12.39
CA ARG A 208 41.91 9.19 12.44
C ARG A 208 41.28 9.20 11.05
N THR A 209 39.96 8.98 11.00
CA THR A 209 39.17 9.16 9.78
C THR A 209 38.98 10.65 9.51
N LEU A 210 39.33 11.08 8.30
CA LEU A 210 39.09 12.41 7.78
C LEU A 210 37.98 12.35 6.73
N VAL A 211 37.13 13.38 6.71
CA VAL A 211 36.07 13.55 5.71
C VAL A 211 36.09 14.96 5.11
N PRO A 212 35.56 15.14 3.89
CA PRO A 212 35.42 16.47 3.32
C PRO A 212 34.54 17.37 4.19
N ILE A 213 34.95 18.62 4.42
CA ILE A 213 34.18 19.56 5.23
C ILE A 213 32.81 19.86 4.62
N ARG A 214 32.72 19.87 3.27
CA ARG A 214 31.48 20.11 2.52
C ARG A 214 30.43 19.04 2.81
N PHE A 215 30.86 17.78 2.88
CA PHE A 215 30.01 16.66 3.27
C PHE A 215 29.38 16.89 4.64
N ILE A 216 30.16 17.36 5.61
CA ILE A 216 29.63 17.69 6.93
C ILE A 216 28.65 18.86 6.88
N SER A 217 29.00 19.95 6.19
CA SER A 217 28.15 21.14 6.14
C SER A 217 26.82 20.88 5.43
N GLU A 218 26.81 20.14 4.33
CA GLU A 218 25.59 19.83 3.56
C GLU A 218 24.65 18.88 4.29
N ARG A 219 25.20 17.96 5.09
CA ARG A 219 24.40 16.91 5.76
C ARG A 219 23.93 17.28 7.15
N PHE A 220 24.69 18.09 7.86
CA PHE A 220 24.40 18.45 9.25
C PHE A 220 24.08 19.92 9.46
N GLY A 221 24.22 20.77 8.42
CA GLY A 221 23.83 22.18 8.48
C GLY A 221 24.57 22.99 9.56
N ALA A 222 25.74 22.52 10.01
CA ALA A 222 26.41 23.04 11.20
C ALA A 222 27.69 23.81 10.85
N GLU A 223 27.88 24.96 11.49
CA GLU A 223 29.18 25.65 11.54
C GLU A 223 30.04 25.01 12.64
N VAL A 224 31.24 24.55 12.29
CA VAL A 224 32.20 24.00 13.26
C VAL A 224 32.82 25.17 14.03
N THR A 225 32.31 25.45 15.22
CA THR A 225 32.74 26.59 16.06
C THR A 225 33.83 26.23 17.07
N GLU A 226 34.06 24.95 17.34
CA GLU A 226 35.12 24.50 18.25
C GLU A 226 36.48 24.35 17.55
N LYS A 227 37.54 24.60 18.31
CA LYS A 227 38.92 24.49 17.85
C LYS A 227 39.28 23.00 17.69
N LEU A 228 39.28 22.51 16.46
CA LEU A 228 39.66 21.13 16.15
C LEU A 228 41.08 20.82 16.67
N GLU A 229 41.24 19.68 17.34
CA GLU A 229 42.53 19.22 17.87
C GLU A 229 43.63 19.07 16.79
N ILE A 230 43.21 18.85 15.53
CA ILE A 230 44.09 18.75 14.37
C ILE A 230 43.59 19.76 13.34
N ALA A 231 44.53 20.52 12.76
CA ALA A 231 44.21 21.47 11.70
C ALA A 231 43.58 20.76 10.49
N PRO A 232 42.56 21.37 9.85
CA PRO A 232 42.05 20.91 8.57
C PRO A 232 43.18 20.72 7.56
N GLN A 233 43.04 19.72 6.68
CA GLN A 233 44.05 19.40 5.67
C GLN A 233 43.48 19.59 4.28
N ILE A 234 44.31 20.06 3.36
CA ILE A 234 43.94 20.10 1.94
C ILE A 234 44.41 18.78 1.33
N ILE A 235 43.46 17.97 0.83
CA ILE A 235 43.72 16.74 0.11
C ILE A 235 42.96 16.86 -1.22
N ASN A 236 43.67 16.74 -2.35
CA ASN A 236 43.10 16.87 -3.69
C ASN A 236 42.26 18.16 -3.89
N GLY A 237 42.71 19.30 -3.32
CA GLY A 237 41.99 20.58 -3.42
C GLY A 237 40.72 20.69 -2.58
N ARG A 238 40.39 19.66 -1.78
CA ARG A 238 39.29 19.69 -0.81
C ARG A 238 39.82 19.82 0.61
N THR A 239 39.10 20.56 1.44
CA THR A 239 39.39 20.67 2.86
C THR A 239 38.80 19.47 3.59
N TYR A 240 39.67 18.66 4.20
CA TYR A 240 39.35 17.52 5.02
C TYR A 240 39.45 17.88 6.50
N VAL A 241 38.48 17.40 7.29
CA VAL A 241 38.40 17.59 8.74
C VAL A 241 38.35 16.25 9.48
N PRO A 242 38.87 16.16 10.71
CA PRO A 242 38.79 14.93 11.49
C PRO A 242 37.35 14.59 11.87
N LEU A 243 36.82 13.51 11.29
CA LEU A 243 35.41 13.14 11.40
C LEU A 243 34.94 13.07 12.85
N ARG A 244 35.61 12.29 13.69
CA ARG A 244 35.25 12.14 15.11
C ARG A 244 35.14 13.49 15.82
N ALA A 245 36.19 14.30 15.76
CA ALA A 245 36.23 15.60 16.43
C ALA A 245 35.16 16.55 15.88
N THR A 246 34.93 16.53 14.57
CA THR A 246 33.89 17.34 13.94
C THR A 246 32.49 16.91 14.35
N ILE A 247 32.20 15.60 14.34
CA ILE A 247 30.90 15.02 14.73
C ILE A 247 30.61 15.26 16.21
N GLU A 248 31.60 15.09 17.06
CA GLU A 248 31.51 15.40 18.49
C GLU A 248 31.28 16.91 18.71
N ALA A 249 31.97 17.79 17.97
CA ALA A 249 31.80 19.25 18.06
C ALA A 249 30.41 19.74 17.61
N ILE A 250 29.77 19.06 16.65
CA ILE A 250 28.38 19.36 16.25
C ILE A 250 27.35 18.60 17.10
N GLY A 251 27.79 17.97 18.20
CA GLY A 251 26.93 17.33 19.19
C GLY A 251 26.24 16.07 18.71
N LYS A 252 26.82 15.33 17.75
CA LYS A 252 26.31 14.05 17.25
C LYS A 252 27.10 12.89 17.83
N ASN A 253 26.53 11.70 17.74
CA ASN A 253 27.17 10.45 18.17
C ASN A 253 27.86 9.78 16.99
N ILE A 254 28.92 9.02 17.30
CA ILE A 254 29.71 8.30 16.30
C ILE A 254 29.95 6.86 16.77
N TYR A 255 29.51 5.90 15.95
CA TYR A 255 29.69 4.48 16.14
C TYR A 255 30.66 3.93 15.08
N TYR A 256 31.50 2.99 15.47
CA TYR A 256 32.49 2.35 14.60
C TYR A 256 32.34 0.83 14.70
N ASP A 257 32.18 0.15 13.57
CA ASP A 257 32.24 -1.30 13.47
C ASP A 257 32.91 -1.72 12.16
N ASN A 258 34.02 -2.47 12.22
CA ASN A 258 34.69 -3.06 11.04
C ASN A 258 34.87 -2.15 9.81
N GLY A 259 35.13 -0.85 10.02
CA GLY A 259 35.28 0.15 8.95
C GLY A 259 33.99 0.81 8.49
N LEU A 260 32.82 0.36 8.96
CA LEU A 260 31.57 1.11 8.94
C LEU A 260 31.58 2.15 10.07
N ILE A 261 31.17 3.36 9.74
CA ILE A 261 31.01 4.49 10.65
C ILE A 261 29.57 4.92 10.56
N ILE A 262 28.87 4.93 11.69
CA ILE A 262 27.51 5.45 11.77
C ILE A 262 27.52 6.71 12.62
N LEU A 263 27.01 7.78 12.04
CA LEU A 263 26.79 9.07 12.68
C LEU A 263 25.31 9.14 13.01
N SER A 264 24.99 9.49 14.25
CA SER A 264 23.61 9.47 14.70
C SER A 264 23.31 10.62 15.65
N ASP A 265 22.05 11.02 15.72
CA ASP A 265 21.60 11.99 16.71
C ASP A 265 21.74 11.44 18.12
N VAL A 266 21.54 10.14 18.29
CA VAL A 266 21.62 9.44 19.58
C VAL A 266 22.55 8.24 19.56
N ALA A 267 23.12 7.89 20.72
CA ALA A 267 23.86 6.65 20.87
C ALA A 267 22.90 5.46 20.80
N VAL A 268 23.00 4.66 19.74
CA VAL A 268 22.18 3.46 19.48
C VAL A 268 23.09 2.24 19.41
N ASN A 269 22.63 1.11 19.97
CA ASN A 269 23.25 -0.19 19.75
C ASN A 269 22.64 -0.82 18.50
N TYR A 270 23.45 -1.00 17.46
CA TYR A 270 23.06 -1.62 16.20
C TYR A 270 23.21 -3.15 16.27
N ASP A 271 22.27 -3.89 15.68
CA ASP A 271 22.40 -5.34 15.51
C ASP A 271 23.24 -5.69 14.27
N ASP A 272 23.86 -6.88 14.28
CA ASP A 272 24.77 -7.33 13.22
C ASP A 272 24.09 -7.45 11.84
N SER A 273 22.80 -7.82 11.79
CA SER A 273 22.06 -7.96 10.53
C SER A 273 21.88 -6.60 9.83
N TYR A 274 21.53 -5.57 10.62
CA TYR A 274 21.42 -4.20 10.15
C TYR A 274 22.76 -3.66 9.65
N LEU A 275 23.84 -3.89 10.40
CA LEU A 275 25.19 -3.48 10.01
C LEU A 275 25.61 -4.13 8.69
N GLN A 276 25.36 -5.43 8.50
CA GLN A 276 25.67 -6.14 7.24
C GLN A 276 24.87 -5.59 6.06
N GLN A 277 23.60 -5.24 6.24
CA GLN A 277 22.79 -4.62 5.18
C GLN A 277 23.35 -3.26 4.78
N MET A 278 23.77 -2.43 5.74
CA MET A 278 24.41 -1.15 5.46
C MET A 278 25.72 -1.31 4.69
N VAL A 279 26.56 -2.28 5.09
CA VAL A 279 27.84 -2.58 4.42
C VAL A 279 27.60 -3.00 2.97
N ASN A 280 26.66 -3.93 2.71
CA ASN A 280 26.33 -4.39 1.36
C ASN A 280 25.84 -3.24 0.45
N LYS A 281 25.00 -2.36 1.01
CA LYS A 281 24.52 -1.16 0.30
C LYS A 281 25.65 -0.18 -0.01
N LEU A 282 26.64 -0.04 0.88
CA LEU A 282 27.77 0.88 0.68
C LEU A 282 28.86 0.34 -0.27
N GLN A 283 29.06 -0.99 -0.32
CA GLN A 283 30.16 -1.64 -1.07
C GLN A 283 29.89 -1.84 -2.57
N THR A 284 28.63 -1.85 -3.02
CA THR A 284 28.29 -2.08 -4.44
C THR A 284 28.55 -0.83 -5.28
N ILE A 285 29.73 -0.64 -5.88
CA ILE A 285 30.04 0.60 -6.62
C ILE A 285 29.05 0.76 -7.80
N PRO A 286 28.28 1.86 -7.88
CA PRO A 286 27.43 2.13 -9.03
C PRO A 286 28.31 2.25 -10.28
N LYS A 287 27.91 1.60 -11.38
CA LYS A 287 28.63 1.72 -12.64
C LYS A 287 28.52 3.16 -13.14
N THR A 288 29.60 3.66 -13.71
CA THR A 288 29.59 4.92 -14.46
C THR A 288 28.69 4.81 -15.68
N THR A 289 28.21 5.93 -16.22
CA THR A 289 27.45 5.98 -17.47
C THR A 289 28.19 5.27 -18.60
N SER A 290 29.51 5.42 -18.68
CA SER A 290 30.35 4.76 -19.68
C SER A 290 30.35 3.24 -19.52
N GLU A 291 30.43 2.73 -18.29
CA GLU A 291 30.38 1.28 -18.02
C GLU A 291 28.99 0.70 -18.30
N VAL A 292 27.92 1.39 -17.85
CA VAL A 292 26.53 0.98 -18.15
C VAL A 292 26.31 0.93 -19.66
N ALA A 293 26.75 1.96 -20.38
CA ALA A 293 26.63 2.03 -21.84
C ALA A 293 27.45 0.92 -22.52
N THR A 294 28.71 0.74 -22.14
CA THR A 294 29.59 -0.30 -22.72
C THR A 294 29.01 -1.70 -22.57
N ASP A 295 28.41 -1.98 -21.41
CA ASP A 295 27.82 -3.28 -21.11
C ASP A 295 26.47 -3.51 -21.80
N SER A 296 25.69 -2.44 -22.04
CA SER A 296 24.28 -2.54 -22.43
C SER A 296 24.02 -2.18 -23.89
N ILE A 297 24.84 -1.34 -24.52
CA ILE A 297 24.59 -0.79 -25.87
C ILE A 297 24.51 -1.87 -26.95
N LYS A 298 25.25 -2.97 -26.78
CA LYS A 298 25.24 -4.12 -27.70
C LYS A 298 23.91 -4.89 -27.68
N SER A 299 23.14 -4.72 -26.61
CA SER A 299 21.85 -5.39 -26.41
C SER A 299 20.67 -4.53 -26.88
N VAL A 300 20.94 -3.30 -27.33
CA VAL A 300 19.96 -2.39 -27.93
C VAL A 300 19.93 -2.64 -29.43
N VAL A 301 18.77 -2.44 -30.05
CA VAL A 301 18.53 -2.66 -31.47
C VAL A 301 17.78 -1.50 -32.09
N ILE A 302 17.88 -1.36 -33.40
CA ILE A 302 17.05 -0.46 -34.21
C ILE A 302 15.85 -1.29 -34.70
N VAL A 303 14.65 -0.72 -34.62
CA VAL A 303 13.42 -1.33 -35.15
C VAL A 303 12.97 -0.50 -36.33
N GLU A 304 13.05 -1.06 -37.52
CA GLU A 304 12.66 -0.41 -38.78
C GLU A 304 11.35 -1.00 -39.29
N VAL A 305 10.52 -0.16 -39.90
CA VAL A 305 9.20 -0.55 -40.38
C VAL A 305 8.97 -0.10 -41.81
N PHE A 306 8.39 -0.99 -42.63
CA PHE A 306 8.27 -0.83 -44.09
C PHE A 306 6.83 -1.07 -44.55
N ASN A 307 6.43 -0.39 -45.62
CA ASN A 307 5.20 -0.64 -46.39
C ASN A 307 5.55 -0.69 -47.89
N GLU A 308 5.02 -1.66 -48.63
CA GLU A 308 5.31 -1.87 -50.06
C GLU A 308 6.83 -1.91 -50.40
N GLY A 309 7.67 -2.25 -49.42
CA GLY A 309 9.14 -2.28 -49.56
C GLY A 309 9.87 -0.95 -49.34
N GLU A 310 9.16 0.13 -48.98
CA GLU A 310 9.75 1.43 -48.61
C GLU A 310 9.72 1.64 -47.09
N GLU A 311 10.84 2.10 -46.51
CA GLU A 311 10.95 2.42 -45.07
C GLU A 311 10.03 3.60 -44.73
N GLN A 312 9.17 3.39 -43.73
CA GLN A 312 8.18 4.39 -43.31
C GLN A 312 8.52 5.01 -41.94
N GLY A 313 9.33 4.35 -41.13
CA GLY A 313 9.71 4.83 -39.80
C GLY A 313 10.73 3.94 -39.10
N PHE A 314 11.18 4.41 -37.95
CA PHE A 314 12.13 3.70 -37.09
C PHE A 314 11.94 4.01 -35.61
N GLY A 315 12.37 3.09 -34.77
CA GLY A 315 12.46 3.23 -33.32
C GLY A 315 13.63 2.46 -32.73
N THR A 316 13.62 2.33 -31.42
CA THR A 316 14.62 1.57 -30.65
C THR A 316 13.95 0.37 -30.00
N GLY A 317 14.68 -0.73 -29.85
CA GLY A 317 14.29 -1.84 -28.98
C GLY A 317 15.49 -2.36 -28.19
N PHE A 318 15.30 -3.41 -27.40
CA PHE A 318 16.40 -4.11 -26.74
C PHE A 318 16.06 -5.57 -26.46
N PHE A 319 17.09 -6.42 -26.45
CA PHE A 319 16.94 -7.84 -26.16
C PHE A 319 16.56 -8.06 -24.70
N VAL A 320 15.48 -8.81 -24.47
CA VAL A 320 14.97 -9.20 -23.13
C VAL A 320 15.03 -10.71 -22.88
N GLY A 321 15.30 -11.49 -23.91
CA GLY A 321 15.46 -12.95 -23.88
C GLY A 321 16.03 -13.46 -25.21
N ASP A 322 16.12 -14.76 -25.38
CA ASP A 322 16.68 -15.36 -26.61
C ASP A 322 15.69 -15.19 -27.77
N GLY A 323 16.09 -14.44 -28.80
CA GLY A 323 15.25 -14.06 -29.94
C GLY A 323 14.10 -13.11 -29.57
N LEU A 324 14.14 -12.46 -28.40
CA LEU A 324 13.06 -11.60 -27.90
C LEU A 324 13.51 -10.15 -27.75
N VAL A 325 12.82 -9.23 -28.42
CA VAL A 325 13.11 -7.79 -28.43
C VAL A 325 11.93 -7.01 -27.88
N MET A 326 12.15 -6.22 -26.83
CA MET A 326 11.15 -5.28 -26.32
C MET A 326 11.29 -3.92 -27.00
N THR A 327 10.18 -3.31 -27.40
CA THR A 327 10.09 -1.96 -27.96
C THR A 327 8.73 -1.31 -27.58
N ALA A 328 8.47 -0.10 -28.06
CA ALA A 328 7.18 0.57 -27.88
C ALA A 328 6.19 0.09 -28.95
N PHE A 329 4.92 -0.06 -28.59
CA PHE A 329 3.90 -0.61 -29.50
C PHE A 329 3.68 0.29 -30.73
N HIS A 330 3.62 1.61 -30.55
CA HIS A 330 3.44 2.56 -31.64
C HIS A 330 4.58 2.56 -32.67
N VAL A 331 5.75 2.00 -32.34
CA VAL A 331 6.87 1.91 -33.30
C VAL A 331 6.55 0.94 -34.43
N ILE A 332 5.77 -0.10 -34.15
CA ILE A 332 5.44 -1.17 -35.10
C ILE A 332 4.02 -1.08 -35.65
N GLU A 333 3.27 -0.04 -35.27
CA GLU A 333 1.86 0.11 -35.59
C GLU A 333 1.66 0.60 -37.04
N ASP A 334 0.85 -0.12 -37.83
CA ASP A 334 0.46 0.20 -39.23
C ASP A 334 1.48 -0.15 -40.35
N TYR A 335 2.32 -1.19 -40.15
CA TYR A 335 3.35 -1.57 -41.12
C TYR A 335 3.31 -3.04 -41.56
N GLU A 336 3.62 -3.28 -42.85
CA GLU A 336 3.60 -4.58 -43.50
C GLU A 336 4.83 -5.43 -43.18
N GLU A 337 5.99 -4.83 -42.95
CA GLU A 337 7.23 -5.54 -42.63
C GLU A 337 8.00 -4.83 -41.52
N ILE A 338 8.52 -5.60 -40.55
CA ILE A 338 9.33 -5.10 -39.44
C ILE A 338 10.70 -5.77 -39.52
N ARG A 339 11.76 -4.98 -39.49
CA ARG A 339 13.14 -5.47 -39.40
C ARG A 339 13.78 -4.96 -38.13
N VAL A 340 14.61 -5.81 -37.54
CA VAL A 340 15.40 -5.45 -36.36
C VAL A 340 16.87 -5.50 -36.71
N GLU A 341 17.59 -4.41 -36.52
CA GLU A 341 19.05 -4.36 -36.72
C GLU A 341 19.78 -4.27 -35.36
N ASP A 342 20.72 -5.18 -35.11
CA ASP A 342 21.54 -5.13 -33.91
C ASP A 342 22.77 -4.21 -34.03
N TYR A 343 23.48 -4.04 -32.91
CA TYR A 343 24.70 -3.24 -32.83
C TYR A 343 25.80 -3.60 -33.85
N PHE A 344 25.79 -4.84 -34.34
CA PHE A 344 26.79 -5.34 -35.29
C PHE A 344 26.32 -5.27 -36.75
N GLY A 345 25.14 -4.71 -37.01
CA GLY A 345 24.54 -4.63 -38.34
C GLY A 345 23.92 -5.94 -38.81
N ASN A 346 23.68 -6.90 -37.89
CA ASN A 346 22.89 -8.07 -38.26
C ASN A 346 21.41 -7.66 -38.31
N VAL A 347 20.78 -7.96 -39.44
CA VAL A 347 19.35 -7.77 -39.64
C VAL A 347 18.63 -9.07 -39.31
N TYR A 348 17.59 -8.96 -38.49
CA TYR A 348 16.70 -10.02 -38.07
C TYR A 348 15.32 -9.73 -38.63
N GLU A 349 14.69 -10.75 -39.18
CA GLU A 349 13.28 -10.68 -39.54
C GLU A 349 12.44 -10.96 -38.28
N VAL A 350 11.27 -10.32 -38.20
CA VAL A 350 10.35 -10.51 -37.08
C VAL A 350 9.38 -11.63 -37.45
N GLU A 351 9.50 -12.79 -36.79
CA GLU A 351 8.56 -13.92 -36.94
C GLU A 351 7.15 -13.55 -36.46
N GLY A 352 7.07 -12.66 -35.48
CA GLY A 352 5.80 -12.19 -34.96
C GLY A 352 5.93 -11.49 -33.61
N ILE A 353 4.78 -11.23 -33.00
CA ILE A 353 4.70 -10.59 -31.70
C ILE A 353 4.62 -11.68 -30.61
N TYR A 354 5.56 -11.65 -29.68
CA TYR A 354 5.61 -12.55 -28.53
C TYR A 354 4.63 -12.12 -27.42
N LYS A 355 4.59 -10.83 -27.08
CA LYS A 355 3.66 -10.20 -26.11
C LYS A 355 3.44 -8.74 -26.45
N TYR A 356 2.33 -8.15 -26.02
CA TYR A 356 2.16 -6.70 -26.14
C TYR A 356 1.22 -6.13 -25.07
N ASP A 357 1.26 -4.81 -24.95
CA ASP A 357 0.34 -4.05 -24.15
C ASP A 357 0.10 -2.70 -24.82
N ILE A 358 -0.97 -2.63 -25.62
CA ILE A 358 -1.36 -1.41 -26.34
C ILE A 358 -1.65 -0.28 -25.35
N THR A 359 -2.18 -0.60 -24.17
CA THR A 359 -2.54 0.42 -23.17
C THR A 359 -1.31 1.10 -22.56
N ARG A 360 -0.23 0.34 -22.42
CA ARG A 360 1.06 0.81 -21.93
C ARG A 360 2.05 1.15 -23.04
N ASP A 361 1.64 0.99 -24.29
CA ASP A 361 2.46 1.24 -25.47
C ASP A 361 3.74 0.39 -25.49
N LEU A 362 3.63 -0.90 -25.17
CA LEU A 362 4.76 -1.85 -25.12
C LEU A 362 4.50 -3.06 -26.02
N VAL A 363 5.58 -3.60 -26.61
CA VAL A 363 5.53 -4.84 -27.37
C VAL A 363 6.84 -5.61 -27.22
N VAL A 364 6.76 -6.93 -27.25
CA VAL A 364 7.88 -7.86 -27.34
C VAL A 364 7.75 -8.61 -28.65
N LEU A 365 8.72 -8.45 -29.53
CA LEU A 365 8.86 -9.12 -30.82
C LEU A 365 9.63 -10.42 -30.67
N LYS A 366 9.30 -11.40 -31.50
CA LYS A 366 10.05 -12.64 -31.69
C LYS A 366 10.77 -12.60 -33.03
N LEU A 367 12.07 -12.88 -33.03
CA LEU A 367 12.93 -12.85 -34.21
C LEU A 367 13.11 -14.23 -34.84
N ASP A 368 13.46 -14.25 -36.14
CA ASP A 368 13.74 -15.43 -36.99
C ASP A 368 14.92 -16.28 -36.49
N LYS A 369 15.82 -15.66 -35.74
CA LYS A 369 17.02 -16.29 -35.20
C LYS A 369 17.42 -15.65 -33.88
N GLN A 370 18.17 -16.41 -33.10
CA GLN A 370 18.72 -15.94 -31.84
C GLN A 370 19.85 -14.93 -32.05
N GLN A 371 19.94 -13.96 -31.16
CA GLN A 371 21.01 -12.99 -31.11
C GLN A 371 22.30 -13.58 -30.51
N SER A 372 23.44 -12.98 -30.86
CA SER A 372 24.76 -13.36 -30.31
C SER A 372 25.14 -12.63 -29.01
N VAL A 373 24.29 -11.71 -28.56
CA VAL A 373 24.53 -10.81 -27.43
C VAL A 373 23.65 -11.13 -26.22
N LYS A 374 24.12 -10.80 -25.02
CA LYS A 374 23.34 -11.01 -23.79
C LYS A 374 22.16 -10.05 -23.72
N SER A 375 21.00 -10.54 -23.29
CA SER A 375 19.82 -9.72 -23.03
C SER A 375 19.98 -8.85 -21.79
N LEU A 376 19.30 -7.70 -21.78
CA LEU A 376 19.22 -6.82 -20.62
C LEU A 376 18.29 -7.42 -19.56
N LYS A 377 18.59 -7.17 -18.29
CA LYS A 377 17.74 -7.61 -17.18
C LYS A 377 16.86 -6.46 -16.70
N LEU A 378 15.59 -6.75 -16.43
CA LEU A 378 14.67 -5.83 -15.78
C LEU A 378 15.09 -5.59 -14.31
N GLY A 379 14.88 -4.38 -13.82
CA GLY A 379 15.16 -3.97 -12.44
C GLY A 379 13.91 -4.00 -11.56
N GLU A 380 14.10 -4.03 -10.24
CA GLU A 380 13.00 -3.98 -9.27
C GLU A 380 12.58 -2.54 -8.99
N MET A 381 11.29 -2.25 -9.20
CA MET A 381 10.75 -0.89 -9.05
C MET A 381 10.77 -0.38 -7.60
N SER A 382 10.64 -1.24 -6.59
CA SER A 382 10.68 -0.87 -5.16
C SER A 382 12.00 -0.22 -4.72
N SER A 383 13.04 -0.34 -5.54
CA SER A 383 14.35 0.24 -5.31
C SER A 383 14.55 1.61 -5.96
N SER A 384 13.69 2.01 -6.91
CA SER A 384 13.85 3.24 -7.68
C SER A 384 13.33 4.46 -6.94
N VAL A 385 14.11 5.56 -6.91
CA VAL A 385 13.74 6.80 -6.21
C VAL A 385 13.96 8.05 -7.06
N VAL A 386 13.19 9.11 -6.81
CA VAL A 386 13.41 10.41 -7.45
C VAL A 386 14.82 10.92 -7.14
N GLY A 387 15.51 11.43 -8.16
CA GLY A 387 16.91 11.87 -8.11
C GLY A 387 17.94 10.78 -8.44
N GLU A 388 17.52 9.52 -8.61
CA GLU A 388 18.42 8.45 -9.05
C GLU A 388 18.90 8.67 -10.49
N LYS A 389 20.20 8.44 -10.74
CA LYS A 389 20.80 8.53 -12.07
C LYS A 389 20.33 7.42 -13.00
N VAL A 390 19.99 7.80 -14.22
CA VAL A 390 19.53 6.90 -15.28
C VAL A 390 20.28 7.14 -16.58
N VAL A 391 20.39 6.08 -17.38
CA VAL A 391 21.03 6.11 -18.70
C VAL A 391 20.02 5.64 -19.73
N ALA A 392 19.75 6.47 -20.73
CA ALA A 392 18.94 6.12 -21.89
C ALA A 392 19.85 5.76 -23.07
N ILE A 393 19.48 4.73 -23.82
CA ILE A 393 20.19 4.31 -25.04
C ILE A 393 19.17 4.17 -26.17
N GLY A 394 19.44 4.76 -27.34
CA GLY A 394 18.57 4.57 -28.51
C GLY A 394 19.03 5.21 -29.81
N HIS A 395 18.17 5.17 -30.82
CA HIS A 395 18.39 5.62 -32.19
C HIS A 395 17.75 7.00 -32.41
N SER A 396 18.32 8.04 -31.78
CA SER A 396 17.76 9.40 -31.80
C SER A 396 18.00 10.11 -33.14
N ASN A 397 16.94 10.54 -33.83
CA ASN A 397 16.95 11.29 -35.09
C ASN A 397 17.76 10.64 -36.22
N GLY A 398 17.76 9.32 -36.35
CA GLY A 398 18.56 8.63 -37.37
C GLY A 398 20.03 8.40 -36.95
N LEU A 399 20.44 8.82 -35.75
CA LEU A 399 21.78 8.64 -35.22
C LEU A 399 21.81 7.42 -34.30
N SER A 400 22.27 6.29 -34.85
CA SER A 400 22.37 5.03 -34.12
C SER A 400 23.22 5.15 -32.86
N TRP A 401 22.81 4.43 -31.81
CA TRP A 401 23.60 4.18 -30.60
C TRP A 401 23.84 5.43 -29.73
N SER A 402 22.88 6.35 -29.69
CA SER A 402 22.91 7.53 -28.82
C SER A 402 22.76 7.13 -27.35
N VAL A 403 23.67 7.62 -26.49
CA VAL A 403 23.65 7.39 -25.04
C VAL A 403 23.48 8.73 -24.33
N THR A 404 22.47 8.84 -23.47
CA THR A 404 22.20 10.06 -22.70
C THR A 404 22.03 9.72 -21.21
N GLU A 405 22.51 10.62 -20.35
CA GLU A 405 22.38 10.53 -18.90
C GLU A 405 21.33 11.52 -18.41
N GLY A 406 20.60 11.14 -17.36
CA GLY A 406 19.70 12.01 -16.63
C GLY A 406 19.39 11.44 -15.25
N ILE A 407 18.27 11.86 -14.67
CA ILE A 407 17.73 11.37 -13.40
C ILE A 407 16.26 10.94 -13.55
N ILE A 408 15.76 10.19 -12.58
CA ILE A 408 14.32 10.08 -12.34
C ILE A 408 13.84 11.40 -11.75
N SER A 409 13.09 12.17 -12.52
CA SER A 409 12.55 13.46 -12.11
C SER A 409 11.26 13.31 -11.28
N SER A 410 10.41 12.34 -11.61
CA SER A 410 9.16 12.05 -10.90
C SER A 410 8.53 10.73 -11.36
N PHE A 411 7.51 10.26 -10.66
CA PHE A 411 6.63 9.17 -11.10
C PHE A 411 5.24 9.75 -11.42
N ARG A 412 4.63 9.33 -12.54
CA ARG A 412 3.36 9.87 -13.04
C ARG A 412 2.36 8.76 -13.33
N GLU A 413 1.19 8.87 -12.72
CA GLU A 413 0.06 7.97 -12.95
C GLU A 413 -0.86 8.49 -14.06
N ASP A 414 -1.22 7.62 -15.01
CA ASP A 414 -2.32 7.84 -15.94
C ASP A 414 -3.53 7.01 -15.52
N LYS A 415 -4.54 7.70 -14.96
CA LYS A 415 -5.77 7.09 -14.45
C LYS A 415 -6.68 6.52 -15.54
N LEU A 416 -6.57 6.99 -16.79
CA LEU A 416 -7.40 6.49 -17.91
C LEU A 416 -6.84 5.17 -18.45
N MET A 417 -5.53 5.03 -18.45
CA MET A 417 -4.82 3.86 -18.97
C MET A 417 -4.40 2.88 -17.87
N ASN A 418 -4.61 3.24 -16.61
CA ASN A 418 -4.15 2.52 -15.42
C ASN A 418 -2.64 2.17 -15.50
N SER A 419 -1.83 3.15 -15.90
CA SER A 419 -0.39 2.98 -16.14
C SER A 419 0.44 3.92 -15.29
N LEU A 420 1.65 3.47 -14.91
CA LEU A 420 2.64 4.25 -14.16
C LEU A 420 3.85 4.49 -15.06
N SER A 421 4.25 5.75 -15.17
CA SER A 421 5.37 6.18 -16.01
C SER A 421 6.44 6.90 -15.18
N ILE A 422 7.69 6.70 -15.58
CA ILE A 422 8.85 7.39 -15.04
C ILE A 422 9.04 8.66 -15.86
N GLN A 423 9.00 9.81 -15.20
CA GLN A 423 9.44 11.07 -15.79
C GLN A 423 10.96 11.18 -15.61
N THR A 424 11.68 11.47 -16.69
CA THR A 424 13.13 11.66 -16.70
C THR A 424 13.52 12.90 -17.50
N ASP A 425 14.65 13.51 -17.14
CA ASP A 425 15.30 14.58 -17.89
C ASP A 425 16.43 14.07 -18.81
N ALA A 426 16.68 12.75 -18.85
CA ALA A 426 17.58 12.15 -19.84
C ALA A 426 17.10 12.53 -21.23
N VAL A 427 18.00 13.09 -22.05
CA VAL A 427 17.64 13.63 -23.37
C VAL A 427 17.23 12.49 -24.29
N VAL A 428 16.00 12.52 -24.79
CA VAL A 428 15.49 11.59 -25.81
C VAL A 428 14.92 12.39 -26.98
N SER A 429 14.82 11.80 -28.16
CA SER A 429 14.28 12.44 -29.36
C SER A 429 13.50 11.44 -30.21
N HIS A 430 13.00 11.87 -31.37
CA HIS A 430 12.35 10.97 -32.32
C HIS A 430 13.28 9.77 -32.62
N GLY A 431 12.74 8.55 -32.62
CA GLY A 431 13.51 7.31 -32.74
C GLY A 431 14.08 6.72 -31.45
N SER A 432 14.10 7.45 -30.32
CA SER A 432 14.42 6.86 -29.00
C SER A 432 13.29 5.99 -28.42
N SER A 433 12.07 6.10 -28.95
CA SER A 433 10.91 5.32 -28.52
C SER A 433 11.19 3.82 -28.61
N GLY A 434 10.81 3.09 -27.56
CA GLY A 434 11.09 1.68 -27.33
C GLY A 434 12.46 1.37 -26.73
N GLY A 435 13.34 2.36 -26.56
CA GLY A 435 14.66 2.19 -25.97
C GLY A 435 14.65 1.99 -24.45
N PRO A 436 15.68 1.34 -23.87
CA PRO A 436 15.74 1.09 -22.44
C PRO A 436 16.17 2.35 -21.65
N LEU A 437 15.51 2.57 -20.51
CA LEU A 437 15.97 3.44 -19.45
C LEU A 437 16.62 2.59 -18.35
N LEU A 438 17.93 2.74 -18.14
CA LEU A 438 18.76 1.90 -17.29
C LEU A 438 19.13 2.62 -15.99
N ASN A 439 19.13 1.89 -14.86
CA ASN A 439 19.73 2.39 -13.62
C ASN A 439 21.26 2.21 -13.60
N SER A 440 21.91 2.70 -12.54
CA SER A 440 23.37 2.62 -12.38
C SER A 440 23.93 1.19 -12.19
N ASN A 441 23.07 0.16 -12.14
CA ASN A 441 23.48 -1.26 -12.16
C ASN A 441 23.35 -1.88 -13.57
N GLY A 442 22.94 -1.12 -14.58
CA GLY A 442 22.64 -1.61 -15.92
C GLY A 442 21.39 -2.48 -15.97
N LYS A 443 20.39 -2.20 -15.12
CA LYS A 443 19.06 -2.84 -15.15
C LYS A 443 18.04 -1.91 -15.76
N VAL A 444 17.16 -2.46 -16.59
CA VAL A 444 16.08 -1.71 -17.24
C VAL A 444 14.99 -1.42 -16.21
N ILE A 445 14.72 -0.14 -15.98
CA ILE A 445 13.66 0.32 -15.07
C ILE A 445 12.48 0.97 -15.83
N GLY A 446 12.66 1.24 -17.13
CA GLY A 446 11.64 1.83 -17.99
C GLY A 446 11.92 1.58 -19.48
N VAL A 447 10.90 1.69 -20.32
CA VAL A 447 10.95 1.72 -21.78
C VAL A 447 10.49 3.09 -22.24
N ILE A 448 11.31 3.83 -22.98
CA ILE A 448 11.00 5.19 -23.42
C ILE A 448 9.82 5.13 -24.39
N THR A 449 8.73 5.85 -24.14
CA THR A 449 7.56 5.84 -25.05
C THR A 449 7.17 7.23 -25.54
N LYS A 450 7.55 8.29 -24.81
CA LYS A 450 7.11 9.65 -25.14
C LYS A 450 8.12 10.70 -24.70
N GLY A 451 8.34 11.69 -25.56
CA GLY A 451 8.96 12.96 -25.21
C GLY A 451 7.96 14.11 -25.43
N ILE A 452 8.04 15.16 -24.61
CA ILE A 452 7.36 16.44 -24.86
C ILE A 452 8.40 17.41 -25.42
N GLU A 453 8.25 17.76 -26.71
CA GLU A 453 9.16 18.70 -27.37
C GLU A 453 9.15 20.08 -26.68
N ASN A 454 10.33 20.71 -26.61
CA ASN A 454 10.64 22.03 -26.03
C ASN A 454 10.73 22.16 -24.49
N GLU A 455 10.52 21.09 -23.70
CA GLU A 455 10.59 21.19 -22.22
C GLU A 455 11.46 20.12 -21.52
N ASN A 456 12.22 19.28 -22.26
CA ASN A 456 13.03 18.17 -21.71
C ASN A 456 12.25 17.24 -20.74
N TYR A 457 10.94 17.07 -20.96
CA TYR A 457 10.12 16.14 -20.19
C TYR A 457 9.91 14.86 -20.99
N ASN A 458 10.57 13.80 -20.53
CA ASN A 458 10.56 12.51 -21.18
C ASN A 458 9.94 11.45 -20.26
N PHE A 459 9.26 10.49 -20.86
CA PHE A 459 8.49 9.48 -20.15
C PHE A 459 8.89 8.09 -20.60
N ALA A 460 9.18 7.25 -19.62
CA ALA A 460 9.42 5.83 -19.82
C ALA A 460 8.34 5.03 -19.08
N VAL A 461 7.68 4.11 -19.77
CA VAL A 461 6.70 3.21 -19.17
C VAL A 461 7.44 2.06 -18.50
N ILE A 462 6.93 1.64 -17.36
CA ILE A 462 7.58 0.60 -16.56
C ILE A 462 7.27 -0.77 -17.16
N PRO A 463 8.28 -1.52 -17.64
CA PRO A 463 8.08 -2.88 -18.08
C PRO A 463 7.90 -3.78 -16.86
N ASP A 464 6.65 -4.06 -16.50
CA ASP A 464 6.35 -5.18 -15.61
C ASP A 464 6.09 -6.44 -16.45
N GLY A 465 6.36 -7.63 -15.89
CA GLY A 465 6.20 -8.90 -16.59
C GLY A 465 4.75 -9.26 -16.96
N LYS A 466 3.79 -8.34 -16.83
CA LYS A 466 2.34 -8.54 -17.03
C LYS A 466 1.84 -8.05 -18.39
N MET A 467 2.70 -8.00 -19.41
CA MET A 467 2.27 -7.73 -20.79
C MET A 467 1.35 -8.86 -21.27
N LYS A 468 0.22 -8.49 -21.89
CA LYS A 468 -0.81 -9.43 -22.34
C LYS A 468 -0.45 -10.05 -23.70
N VAL A 469 -1.10 -11.15 -24.05
CA VAL A 469 -1.18 -11.63 -25.43
C VAL A 469 -2.63 -11.46 -25.83
N ASP A 470 -2.89 -10.67 -26.86
CA ASP A 470 -4.22 -10.49 -27.42
C ASP A 470 -4.07 -10.82 -28.91
N TYR A 471 -4.60 -11.95 -29.37
CA TYR A 471 -4.35 -12.42 -30.73
C TYR A 471 -5.31 -11.71 -31.67
N GLN A 472 -4.86 -10.62 -32.32
CA GLN A 472 -5.34 -10.25 -33.65
C GLN A 472 -4.55 -9.09 -34.29
N LEU A 473 -3.62 -9.49 -35.16
CA LEU A 473 -3.30 -8.97 -36.50
C LEU A 473 -1.79 -9.04 -36.69
N LEU A 474 -1.36 -10.06 -37.44
CA LEU A 474 -0.30 -10.08 -38.45
C LEU A 474 -0.21 -11.55 -38.90
N ASP A 475 -0.64 -11.83 -40.13
CA ASP A 475 -0.60 -13.13 -40.78
C ASP A 475 0.59 -13.11 -41.76
N PHE A 476 1.51 -14.07 -41.64
CA PHE A 476 2.51 -14.36 -42.67
C PHE A 476 2.56 -15.88 -42.92
N ASP A 477 1.39 -16.42 -43.28
CA ASP A 477 1.13 -17.65 -44.03
C ASP A 477 1.53 -19.02 -43.48
N ASN A 478 2.49 -19.24 -42.58
CA ASN A 478 2.77 -20.58 -42.03
C ASN A 478 3.92 -20.54 -41.02
N LEU A 479 3.72 -20.91 -39.74
CA LEU A 479 4.83 -21.46 -38.95
C LEU A 479 4.34 -22.46 -37.90
N ASP A 480 4.73 -23.72 -38.11
CA ASP A 480 4.51 -24.89 -37.26
C ASP A 480 5.85 -25.33 -36.62
N LEU A 481 5.75 -25.91 -35.42
CA LEU A 481 6.68 -26.84 -34.73
C LEU A 481 7.79 -26.38 -33.73
N ILE A 482 7.38 -26.45 -32.45
CA ILE A 482 7.97 -27.07 -31.22
C ILE A 482 9.37 -27.76 -31.25
N ASN A 483 10.26 -27.49 -30.25
CA ASN A 483 10.66 -28.37 -29.11
C ASN A 483 12.03 -28.05 -28.45
N ASP A 484 12.00 -27.94 -27.11
CA ASP A 484 13.04 -28.08 -26.06
C ASP A 484 14.36 -27.24 -26.14
N THR A 485 14.75 -26.42 -25.15
CA THR A 485 14.97 -26.76 -23.73
C THR A 485 15.06 -25.52 -22.80
N GLU A 486 14.48 -25.67 -21.60
CA GLU A 486 14.81 -25.09 -20.28
C GLU A 486 14.77 -23.57 -19.99
N PHE A 487 13.59 -23.10 -19.57
CA PHE A 487 13.40 -22.48 -18.25
C PHE A 487 12.14 -23.12 -17.61
N ILE A 488 12.17 -23.35 -16.29
CA ILE A 488 11.22 -24.21 -15.56
C ILE A 488 9.76 -23.74 -15.72
N ILE A 489 9.00 -24.54 -16.45
CA ILE A 489 7.55 -24.49 -16.64
C ILE A 489 6.89 -25.31 -15.54
N SER A 490 5.94 -24.74 -14.80
CA SER A 490 4.90 -25.57 -14.16
C SER A 490 4.04 -26.15 -15.28
N LYS A 491 4.16 -27.47 -15.49
CA LYS A 491 3.38 -28.23 -16.47
C LYS A 491 1.88 -27.94 -16.32
N VAL A 492 1.28 -27.40 -17.39
CA VAL A 492 0.12 -27.90 -18.16
C VAL A 492 -0.48 -26.69 -18.88
N GLU A 493 -0.09 -26.47 -20.13
CA GLU A 493 -0.94 -25.79 -21.12
C GLU A 493 -0.95 -26.67 -22.36
N GLU A 494 -2.08 -27.35 -22.59
CA GLU A 494 -2.37 -28.02 -23.85
C GLU A 494 -2.75 -26.98 -24.91
N GLN A 495 -2.28 -27.24 -26.12
CA GLN A 495 -2.41 -26.42 -27.33
C GLN A 495 -3.89 -26.23 -27.72
N ASN A 496 -4.28 -25.02 -28.13
CA ASN A 496 -5.60 -24.75 -28.74
C ASN A 496 -5.43 -24.43 -30.23
N VAL A 497 -6.00 -25.29 -31.09
CA VAL A 497 -6.12 -25.09 -32.55
C VAL A 497 -7.52 -24.52 -32.85
N PHE A 498 -7.64 -23.54 -33.75
CA PHE A 498 -8.91 -22.92 -34.15
C PHE A 498 -9.36 -23.43 -35.54
N GLU A 499 -10.67 -23.63 -35.76
CA GLU A 499 -11.24 -24.08 -37.04
C GLU A 499 -12.26 -23.04 -37.58
N MET A 500 -12.20 -22.74 -38.89
CA MET A 500 -13.14 -21.84 -39.59
C MET A 500 -14.51 -22.50 -39.79
N ILE A 501 -15.60 -21.78 -39.50
CA ILE A 501 -16.96 -22.36 -39.51
C ILE A 501 -17.84 -21.87 -40.68
N ASP A 502 -17.57 -20.73 -41.33
CA ASP A 502 -18.38 -20.28 -42.49
C ASP A 502 -17.70 -19.18 -43.33
N ASP A 503 -17.59 -19.41 -44.65
CA ASP A 503 -17.02 -18.47 -45.64
C ASP A 503 -17.92 -17.26 -45.97
N SER A 504 -19.18 -17.25 -45.52
CA SER A 504 -20.15 -16.19 -45.87
C SER A 504 -20.22 -15.01 -44.89
N LEU A 505 -19.61 -15.14 -43.71
CA LEU A 505 -19.48 -14.11 -42.68
C LEU A 505 -18.01 -13.94 -42.35
N ARG A 506 -17.31 -13.02 -43.02
CA ARG A 506 -15.95 -12.63 -42.60
C ARG A 506 -15.99 -12.10 -41.16
N GLY A 507 -15.53 -12.90 -40.20
CA GLY A 507 -15.12 -12.42 -38.87
C GLY A 507 -15.69 -13.15 -37.65
N LEU A 508 -16.59 -14.13 -37.79
CA LEU A 508 -17.06 -14.92 -36.64
C LEU A 508 -16.17 -16.14 -36.41
N VAL A 509 -15.22 -16.02 -35.48
CA VAL A 509 -14.41 -17.15 -34.99
C VAL A 509 -15.02 -17.65 -33.69
N LYS A 510 -15.15 -18.98 -33.58
CA LYS A 510 -15.62 -19.70 -32.40
C LYS A 510 -14.51 -20.65 -31.96
N ASN A 511 -14.25 -20.75 -30.66
CA ASN A 511 -13.56 -21.90 -30.09
C ASN A 511 -14.48 -22.64 -29.11
N ASP A 512 -13.97 -23.70 -28.49
CA ASP A 512 -14.69 -24.60 -27.58
C ASP A 512 -15.30 -23.92 -26.34
N LYS A 513 -15.03 -22.62 -26.14
CA LYS A 513 -15.60 -21.74 -25.10
C LYS A 513 -16.63 -20.73 -25.62
N ASN A 514 -17.15 -20.87 -26.84
CA ASN A 514 -18.18 -20.02 -27.46
C ASN A 514 -17.87 -18.50 -27.41
N LEU A 515 -16.62 -18.10 -27.70
CA LEU A 515 -16.30 -16.70 -27.99
C LEU A 515 -16.89 -16.32 -29.37
N TYR A 516 -17.48 -15.13 -29.52
CA TYR A 516 -17.87 -14.59 -30.82
C TYR A 516 -17.12 -13.30 -31.08
N LEU A 517 -16.29 -13.33 -32.11
CA LEU A 517 -15.58 -12.15 -32.61
C LEU A 517 -16.32 -11.59 -33.83
N SER A 518 -16.21 -10.29 -34.09
CA SER A 518 -16.67 -9.71 -35.37
C SER A 518 -15.77 -8.53 -35.73
N THR A 519 -14.75 -8.78 -36.54
CA THR A 519 -14.03 -7.71 -37.22
C THR A 519 -14.92 -7.14 -38.32
N ILE A 520 -15.43 -5.91 -38.15
CA ILE A 520 -15.92 -5.16 -39.29
C ILE A 520 -14.68 -4.63 -40.01
N HIS A 521 -14.32 -5.27 -41.14
CA HIS A 521 -13.24 -4.81 -42.00
C HIS A 521 -13.45 -3.31 -42.37
N PRO A 522 -12.41 -2.48 -42.51
CA PRO A 522 -12.52 -1.07 -42.94
C PRO A 522 -13.19 -0.82 -44.31
N LYS A 523 -13.52 -1.88 -45.05
CA LYS A 523 -14.23 -1.85 -46.34
C LYS A 523 -15.69 -2.31 -46.21
N SER A 524 -16.16 -2.54 -44.98
CA SER A 524 -17.53 -2.96 -44.73
C SER A 524 -18.47 -1.77 -44.92
N PRO A 525 -19.53 -1.90 -45.74
CA PRO A 525 -20.38 -0.77 -46.16
C PRO A 525 -21.29 -0.19 -45.05
N LEU A 526 -21.07 -0.56 -43.79
CA LEU A 526 -22.06 -0.41 -42.72
C LEU A 526 -21.86 0.77 -41.77
N LEU A 527 -20.76 1.52 -41.80
CA LEU A 527 -20.63 2.72 -40.95
C LEU A 527 -19.70 3.78 -41.58
N GLU A 528 -20.28 4.67 -42.40
CA GLU A 528 -19.69 5.98 -42.70
C GLU A 528 -20.38 7.01 -41.81
N VAL A 529 -19.64 7.67 -40.91
CA VAL A 529 -20.20 8.74 -40.06
C VAL A 529 -19.62 10.08 -40.50
N GLU A 530 -20.49 11.00 -40.92
CA GLU A 530 -20.07 12.37 -41.25
C GLU A 530 -19.78 13.22 -40.01
N LYS A 531 -18.91 14.20 -40.22
CA LYS A 531 -18.17 15.02 -39.25
C LYS A 531 -19.00 15.67 -38.12
N ASP A 532 -20.32 15.83 -38.30
CA ASP A 532 -21.11 16.75 -37.47
C ASP A 532 -22.37 16.14 -36.81
N ASN A 533 -22.58 14.81 -36.78
CA ASN A 533 -23.72 14.24 -36.02
C ASN A 533 -23.46 12.83 -35.48
N PHE A 534 -23.08 12.72 -34.20
CA PHE A 534 -23.23 11.50 -33.40
C PHE A 534 -24.63 11.46 -32.74
N SER A 535 -25.70 11.58 -33.52
CA SER A 535 -27.06 11.54 -32.97
C SER A 535 -27.70 10.16 -33.15
N LYS A 536 -28.08 9.57 -32.00
CA LYS A 536 -28.86 8.33 -31.79
C LYS A 536 -29.36 7.65 -33.08
N GLU A 537 -28.66 6.62 -33.51
CA GLU A 537 -29.21 5.63 -34.43
C GLU A 537 -29.56 4.33 -33.69
N SER A 538 -30.72 3.78 -34.04
CA SER A 538 -31.18 2.44 -33.63
C SER A 538 -31.31 1.60 -34.90
N ALA A 539 -30.61 0.47 -34.98
CA ALA A 539 -30.77 -0.50 -36.04
C ALA A 539 -31.10 -1.89 -35.48
N ASP A 540 -31.91 -2.65 -36.21
CA ASP A 540 -32.33 -4.01 -35.85
C ASP A 540 -31.32 -5.03 -36.38
N LEU A 541 -30.68 -5.76 -35.47
CA LEU A 541 -29.87 -6.94 -35.78
C LEU A 541 -30.65 -8.18 -35.35
N LYS A 542 -31.31 -8.87 -36.31
CA LYS A 542 -31.99 -10.18 -36.14
C LYS A 542 -32.53 -10.47 -34.72
N GLY A 543 -33.42 -9.61 -34.21
CA GLY A 543 -34.12 -9.83 -32.94
C GLY A 543 -33.55 -9.09 -31.72
N TYR A 544 -32.50 -8.29 -31.89
CA TYR A 544 -32.00 -7.35 -30.88
C TYR A 544 -31.98 -5.93 -31.47
N SER A 545 -32.60 -4.99 -30.77
CA SER A 545 -32.45 -3.55 -31.00
C SER A 545 -31.36 -3.01 -30.05
N TYR A 546 -30.72 -1.87 -30.33
CA TYR A 546 -29.73 -1.32 -29.39
C TYR A 546 -29.84 0.20 -29.23
N ARG A 547 -29.27 0.71 -28.13
CA ARG A 547 -29.23 2.13 -27.77
C ARG A 547 -27.87 2.48 -27.20
N ILE A 548 -27.25 3.50 -27.76
CA ILE A 548 -26.03 4.09 -27.23
C ILE A 548 -26.42 5.08 -26.13
N ASN A 549 -25.93 4.84 -24.91
CA ASN A 549 -26.25 5.60 -23.71
C ASN A 549 -25.30 6.77 -23.47
N GLY A 550 -24.10 6.71 -24.03
CA GLY A 550 -23.10 7.77 -23.93
C GLY A 550 -21.81 7.35 -24.63
N ILE A 551 -21.08 8.33 -25.14
CA ILE A 551 -19.78 8.12 -25.79
C ILE A 551 -18.81 9.09 -25.13
N ASP A 552 -17.71 8.56 -24.61
CA ASP A 552 -16.58 9.36 -24.14
C ASP A 552 -15.42 9.20 -25.13
N SER A 553 -14.74 10.29 -25.47
CA SER A 553 -13.75 10.29 -26.56
C SER A 553 -12.55 11.15 -26.24
N LYS A 554 -11.35 10.66 -26.54
CA LYS A 554 -10.10 11.40 -26.36
C LYS A 554 -9.20 11.28 -27.58
N LYS A 555 -8.67 12.42 -28.03
CA LYS A 555 -7.82 12.54 -29.22
C LYS A 555 -6.33 12.41 -28.85
N TYR A 556 -5.61 11.58 -29.58
CA TYR A 556 -4.17 11.33 -29.48
C TYR A 556 -3.56 11.46 -30.88
N GLY A 557 -2.94 12.62 -31.18
CA GLY A 557 -2.46 12.91 -32.54
C GLY A 557 -3.62 12.91 -33.54
N ASP A 558 -3.50 12.12 -34.61
CA ASP A 558 -4.55 11.91 -35.63
C ASP A 558 -5.55 10.79 -35.27
N THR A 559 -5.38 10.15 -34.11
CA THR A 559 -6.25 9.07 -33.62
C THR A 559 -7.24 9.59 -32.58
N ILE A 560 -8.47 9.10 -32.61
CA ILE A 560 -9.48 9.28 -31.58
C ILE A 560 -9.82 7.91 -31.00
N ILE A 561 -9.72 7.79 -29.67
CA ILE A 561 -10.21 6.61 -28.94
C ILE A 561 -11.54 6.99 -28.30
N SER A 562 -12.56 6.19 -28.58
CA SER A 562 -13.93 6.42 -28.11
C SER A 562 -14.47 5.19 -27.41
N VAL A 563 -15.01 5.38 -26.21
CA VAL A 563 -15.72 4.37 -25.44
C VAL A 563 -17.20 4.66 -25.51
N ALA A 564 -17.97 3.78 -26.15
CA ALA A 564 -19.42 3.88 -26.25
C ALA A 564 -20.09 2.91 -25.27
N ASN A 565 -20.94 3.43 -24.39
CA ASN A 565 -21.81 2.63 -23.55
C ASN A 565 -23.05 2.24 -24.37
N ILE A 566 -23.29 0.96 -24.60
CA ILE A 566 -24.39 0.46 -25.43
C ILE A 566 -25.27 -0.51 -24.65
N THR A 567 -26.58 -0.31 -24.75
CA THR A 567 -27.59 -1.27 -24.32
C THR A 567 -28.19 -1.99 -25.51
N PHE A 568 -28.13 -3.31 -25.55
CA PHE A 568 -28.88 -4.14 -26.49
C PHE A 568 -30.20 -4.62 -25.82
N TYR A 569 -31.31 -4.49 -26.53
CA TYR A 569 -32.65 -4.92 -26.16
C TYR A 569 -33.12 -6.07 -27.07
N GLY A 570 -33.17 -7.27 -26.52
CA GLY A 570 -33.84 -8.43 -27.12
C GLY A 570 -34.51 -9.26 -26.02
N TYR A 571 -34.38 -10.59 -26.03
CA TYR A 571 -34.95 -11.45 -24.96
C TYR A 571 -34.39 -11.13 -23.56
N ASN A 572 -33.16 -10.64 -23.47
CA ASN A 572 -32.56 -10.02 -22.28
C ASN A 572 -32.00 -8.64 -22.64
N THR A 573 -31.92 -7.74 -21.65
CA THR A 573 -31.26 -6.44 -21.81
C THR A 573 -29.78 -6.57 -21.46
N ILE A 574 -28.89 -6.30 -22.41
CA ILE A 574 -27.44 -6.42 -22.24
C ILE A 574 -26.82 -5.03 -22.26
N ASN A 575 -26.15 -4.64 -21.18
CA ASN A 575 -25.34 -3.41 -21.15
C ASN A 575 -23.88 -3.79 -21.36
N THR A 576 -23.23 -3.18 -22.33
CA THR A 576 -21.82 -3.43 -22.65
C THR A 576 -21.14 -2.14 -23.07
N ASN A 577 -19.81 -2.13 -22.93
CA ASN A 577 -18.97 -1.06 -23.42
C ASN A 577 -18.31 -1.54 -24.71
N VAL A 578 -18.44 -0.69 -25.72
CA VAL A 578 -17.79 -0.89 -27.00
C VAL A 578 -16.62 0.07 -27.08
N LEU A 579 -15.42 -0.48 -27.10
CA LEU A 579 -14.22 0.29 -27.37
C LEU A 579 -14.06 0.40 -28.89
N SER A 580 -13.95 1.64 -29.36
CA SER A 580 -13.77 1.95 -30.77
C SER A 580 -12.55 2.84 -30.95
N ARG A 581 -11.74 2.50 -31.95
CA ARG A 581 -10.62 3.33 -32.38
C ARG A 581 -10.91 3.91 -33.76
N LEU A 582 -10.75 5.22 -33.88
CA LEU A 582 -10.93 5.99 -35.10
C LEU A 582 -9.60 6.63 -35.46
N ALA A 583 -9.17 6.53 -36.71
CA ALA A 583 -7.98 7.24 -37.19
C ALA A 583 -8.38 8.23 -38.29
N TYR A 584 -7.71 9.38 -38.34
CA TYR A 584 -7.95 10.40 -39.35
C TYR A 584 -7.29 10.01 -40.68
N ASP A 585 -8.11 9.77 -41.70
CA ASP A 585 -7.64 9.59 -43.07
C ASP A 585 -7.40 10.96 -43.70
N ASN A 586 -6.12 11.30 -43.89
CA ASN A 586 -5.68 12.57 -44.46
C ASN A 586 -6.04 12.73 -45.95
N THR A 587 -6.23 11.63 -46.67
CA THR A 587 -6.58 11.58 -48.10
C THR A 587 -8.06 11.92 -48.32
N GLU A 588 -8.93 11.33 -47.50
CA GLU A 588 -10.39 11.52 -47.60
C GLU A 588 -10.93 12.61 -46.64
N LYS A 589 -10.07 13.15 -45.77
CA LYS A 589 -10.37 14.15 -44.74
C LYS A 589 -11.48 13.74 -43.78
N LYS A 590 -11.59 12.45 -43.47
CA LYS A 590 -12.62 11.85 -42.59
C LYS A 590 -11.98 10.92 -41.56
N TYR A 591 -12.65 10.69 -40.44
CA TYR A 591 -12.23 9.65 -39.48
C TYR A 591 -12.79 8.30 -39.93
N LYS A 592 -11.94 7.29 -40.03
CA LYS A 592 -12.31 5.91 -40.41
C LYS A 592 -12.31 5.01 -39.17
N PHE A 593 -13.26 4.07 -39.16
CA PHE A 593 -13.43 3.09 -38.09
C PHE A 593 -12.39 1.97 -38.24
N MET A 594 -11.50 1.82 -37.26
CA MET A 594 -10.35 0.90 -37.35
C MET A 594 -10.61 -0.45 -36.67
N ALA A 595 -11.21 -0.44 -35.47
CA ALA A 595 -11.54 -1.67 -34.75
C ALA A 595 -12.67 -1.45 -33.74
N THR A 596 -13.56 -2.45 -33.59
CA THR A 596 -14.60 -2.54 -32.57
C THR A 596 -14.32 -3.75 -31.69
N ILE A 597 -14.10 -3.54 -30.38
CA ILE A 597 -14.08 -4.65 -29.42
C ILE A 597 -15.43 -4.66 -28.70
N LEU A 598 -16.19 -5.74 -28.90
CA LEU A 598 -17.44 -6.01 -28.20
C LEU A 598 -17.12 -6.82 -26.94
N TYR A 599 -17.21 -6.19 -25.78
CA TYR A 599 -17.03 -6.88 -24.50
C TYR A 599 -18.35 -7.51 -24.05
N LEU A 600 -18.62 -8.75 -24.44
CA LEU A 600 -19.79 -9.47 -23.92
C LEU A 600 -19.45 -10.05 -22.54
N ASP A 601 -20.02 -9.45 -21.49
CA ASP A 601 -19.92 -9.97 -20.13
C ASP A 601 -20.67 -11.31 -20.03
N LYS A 602 -19.92 -12.38 -19.73
CA LYS A 602 -20.42 -13.75 -19.53
C LYS A 602 -21.58 -13.82 -18.53
N ASN A 603 -21.66 -12.86 -17.61
CA ASN A 603 -22.70 -12.81 -16.58
C ASN A 603 -24.14 -12.67 -17.11
N ASN A 604 -24.34 -12.27 -18.37
CA ASN A 604 -25.69 -12.04 -18.93
C ASN A 604 -26.19 -13.08 -19.94
N LEU A 605 -25.39 -14.09 -20.32
CA LEU A 605 -25.76 -15.03 -21.38
C LEU A 605 -25.94 -16.50 -20.95
N ASP A 606 -25.32 -16.97 -19.86
CA ASP A 606 -25.37 -18.41 -19.53
C ASP A 606 -26.11 -18.74 -18.23
N GLN A 607 -27.44 -18.69 -18.28
CA GLN A 607 -28.25 -19.62 -17.49
C GLN A 607 -28.46 -20.90 -18.31
N LYS A 608 -27.43 -21.76 -18.38
CA LYS A 608 -27.49 -23.25 -18.38
C LYS A 608 -26.20 -23.90 -18.90
N ALA A 609 -25.72 -24.86 -18.10
CA ALA A 609 -24.86 -26.00 -18.43
C ALA A 609 -23.36 -25.74 -18.71
N ASP A 610 -22.58 -25.77 -17.63
CA ASP A 610 -21.16 -26.17 -17.66
C ASP A 610 -21.12 -27.70 -17.46
N GLU A 611 -20.92 -28.48 -18.53
CA GLU A 611 -20.72 -29.95 -18.46
C GLU A 611 -19.33 -30.42 -18.95
N ASN A 612 -18.42 -29.53 -19.39
CA ASN A 612 -17.10 -29.93 -19.90
C ASN A 612 -15.93 -29.11 -19.33
N GLN A 613 -15.85 -28.99 -18.00
CA GLN A 613 -14.62 -28.60 -17.30
C GLN A 613 -14.05 -29.87 -16.65
N PRO A 614 -12.71 -30.07 -16.59
CA PRO A 614 -12.15 -31.16 -15.80
C PRO A 614 -12.47 -30.88 -14.33
N LEU A 615 -13.56 -31.49 -13.86
CA LEU A 615 -13.87 -31.62 -12.45
C LEU A 615 -12.74 -32.45 -11.85
N TRP A 616 -11.86 -31.82 -11.08
CA TRP A 616 -11.24 -32.53 -9.98
C TRP A 616 -12.41 -32.87 -9.05
N ILE A 617 -13.06 -34.01 -9.28
CA ILE A 617 -14.02 -34.51 -8.30
C ILE A 617 -13.17 -34.74 -7.07
N VAL A 618 -13.39 -33.93 -6.04
CA VAL A 618 -12.99 -34.28 -4.69
C VAL A 618 -13.51 -35.69 -4.51
N ASP A 619 -12.59 -36.63 -4.31
CA ASP A 619 -12.97 -37.99 -4.01
C ASP A 619 -13.89 -37.93 -2.79
N LYS A 620 -15.21 -38.14 -3.03
CA LYS A 620 -16.26 -38.01 -2.01
C LYS A 620 -16.01 -38.92 -0.81
N SER A 621 -15.10 -39.89 -0.93
CA SER A 621 -14.66 -40.75 0.17
C SER A 621 -13.93 -40.00 1.30
N TYR A 622 -13.49 -38.75 1.09
CA TYR A 622 -12.77 -37.95 2.09
C TYR A 622 -13.58 -36.83 2.74
N ASN A 623 -14.84 -36.61 2.34
CA ASN A 623 -15.70 -35.60 2.96
C ASN A 623 -16.26 -36.12 4.29
N PHE A 624 -15.86 -35.51 5.40
CA PHE A 624 -16.45 -35.76 6.70
C PHE A 624 -17.45 -34.67 7.03
N PHE A 625 -18.76 -35.01 7.00
CA PHE A 625 -19.82 -34.11 7.41
C PHE A 625 -20.22 -34.38 8.88
N LYS A 626 -20.05 -33.37 9.72
CA LYS A 626 -20.55 -33.34 11.09
C LYS A 626 -21.75 -32.42 11.18
N GLU A 627 -22.92 -32.98 11.37
CA GLU A 627 -24.15 -32.22 11.57
C GLU A 627 -24.07 -31.37 12.85
N LEU A 628 -24.57 -30.13 12.74
CA LEU A 628 -24.72 -29.16 13.82
C LEU A 628 -26.21 -29.00 14.14
N GLU A 629 -26.55 -29.10 15.42
CA GLU A 629 -27.93 -28.93 15.91
C GLU A 629 -28.39 -27.46 15.94
N PHE A 630 -27.54 -26.55 15.47
CA PHE A 630 -27.78 -25.10 15.45
C PHE A 630 -27.21 -24.49 14.16
N LYS A 631 -27.61 -23.24 13.86
CA LYS A 631 -27.00 -22.44 12.79
C LYS A 631 -25.91 -21.57 13.40
N PRO A 632 -24.62 -21.77 13.07
CA PRO A 632 -23.54 -20.88 13.53
C PRO A 632 -23.83 -19.44 13.13
N TYR A 633 -23.75 -18.53 14.10
CA TYR A 633 -24.03 -17.12 13.88
C TYR A 633 -22.77 -16.32 13.51
N ASP A 634 -21.66 -16.63 14.15
CA ASP A 634 -20.32 -16.09 13.86
C ASP A 634 -19.27 -17.17 14.13
N VAL A 635 -18.14 -17.13 13.39
CA VAL A 635 -17.17 -18.23 13.31
C VAL A 635 -15.74 -17.72 13.17
N LYS A 636 -14.83 -18.26 13.99
CA LYS A 636 -13.37 -18.07 13.83
C LYS A 636 -12.66 -19.43 13.71
N PHE A 637 -11.69 -19.47 12.80
CA PHE A 637 -10.86 -20.63 12.53
C PHE A 637 -9.49 -20.43 13.18
N ASP A 638 -9.07 -21.40 13.99
CA ASP A 638 -7.73 -21.47 14.56
C ASP A 638 -6.89 -22.44 13.71
N ASN A 639 -6.22 -21.86 12.72
CA ASN A 639 -5.44 -22.62 11.75
C ASN A 639 -4.23 -23.30 12.39
N GLU A 640 -3.67 -22.74 13.46
CA GLU A 640 -2.46 -23.25 14.11
C GLU A 640 -2.79 -24.45 15.02
N ASN A 641 -3.85 -24.33 15.82
CA ASN A 641 -4.19 -25.34 16.82
C ASN A 641 -5.21 -26.38 16.33
N GLY A 642 -5.88 -26.11 15.20
CA GLY A 642 -6.78 -27.06 14.57
C GLY A 642 -8.23 -27.02 15.07
N PHE A 643 -8.69 -25.84 15.47
CA PHE A 643 -10.00 -25.64 16.08
C PHE A 643 -10.90 -24.70 15.27
N VAL A 644 -12.21 -24.90 15.38
CA VAL A 644 -13.23 -23.97 14.88
C VAL A 644 -14.11 -23.53 16.03
N TYR A 645 -14.24 -22.22 16.23
CA TYR A 645 -15.07 -21.62 17.26
C TYR A 645 -16.32 -21.02 16.64
N MET A 646 -17.49 -21.34 17.19
CA MET A 646 -18.79 -20.97 16.64
C MET A 646 -19.74 -20.46 17.73
N ILE A 647 -20.54 -19.45 17.41
CA ILE A 647 -21.62 -18.98 18.27
C ILE A 647 -22.92 -19.72 17.97
N ASP A 648 -23.48 -20.33 19.01
CA ASP A 648 -24.84 -20.83 19.04
C ASP A 648 -25.73 -19.90 19.88
N LYS A 649 -26.55 -19.09 19.20
CA LYS A 649 -27.51 -18.20 19.85
C LYS A 649 -28.69 -18.95 20.50
N THR A 650 -29.02 -20.15 20.03
CA THR A 650 -30.19 -20.90 20.50
C THR A 650 -29.95 -21.46 21.90
N THR A 651 -28.77 -22.03 22.14
CA THR A 651 -28.37 -22.55 23.47
C THR A 651 -27.57 -21.54 24.28
N LYS A 652 -27.32 -20.34 23.73
CA LYS A 652 -26.47 -19.28 24.32
C LYS A 652 -25.05 -19.75 24.61
N SER A 653 -24.41 -20.39 23.64
CA SER A 653 -23.13 -21.05 23.86
C SER A 653 -22.06 -20.69 22.83
N LEU A 654 -20.80 -20.73 23.26
CA LEU A 654 -19.63 -20.85 22.40
C LEU A 654 -19.33 -22.34 22.21
N VAL A 655 -19.25 -22.79 20.97
CA VAL A 655 -18.95 -24.17 20.59
C VAL A 655 -17.58 -24.21 19.94
N ARG A 656 -16.70 -25.07 20.43
CA ARG A 656 -15.41 -25.38 19.79
C ARG A 656 -15.46 -26.77 19.19
N TYR A 657 -15.08 -26.87 17.92
CA TYR A 657 -14.91 -28.12 17.20
C TYR A 657 -13.42 -28.40 16.94
N SER A 658 -12.94 -29.60 17.31
CA SER A 658 -11.61 -30.09 16.93
C SER A 658 -11.68 -30.76 15.56
N VAL A 659 -10.95 -30.21 14.58
CA VAL A 659 -10.86 -30.79 13.23
C VAL A 659 -10.05 -32.09 13.23
N ARG A 660 -9.13 -32.23 14.19
CA ARG A 660 -8.28 -33.43 14.33
C ARG A 660 -9.03 -34.58 14.99
N ASP A 661 -9.77 -34.29 16.06
CA ASP A 661 -10.42 -35.30 16.89
C ASP A 661 -11.91 -35.50 16.56
N ASN A 662 -12.50 -34.61 15.75
CA ASN A 662 -13.93 -34.55 15.44
C ASN A 662 -14.83 -34.44 16.69
N VAL A 663 -14.33 -33.76 17.72
CA VAL A 663 -15.02 -33.56 19.01
C VAL A 663 -15.53 -32.13 19.11
N MET A 664 -16.75 -31.96 19.61
CA MET A 664 -17.30 -30.66 20.01
C MET A 664 -17.25 -30.50 21.53
N VAL A 665 -16.83 -29.33 21.97
CA VAL A 665 -16.88 -28.88 23.36
C VAL A 665 -17.68 -27.58 23.40
N THR A 666 -18.60 -27.47 24.34
CA THR A 666 -19.52 -26.33 24.42
C THR A 666 -19.38 -25.62 25.75
N LYS A 667 -19.42 -24.29 25.71
CA LYS A 667 -19.49 -23.42 26.87
C LYS A 667 -20.72 -22.52 26.78
N SER A 668 -21.68 -22.74 27.66
CA SER A 668 -22.87 -21.89 27.78
C SER A 668 -22.58 -20.64 28.63
N PHE A 669 -23.27 -19.56 28.28
CA PHE A 669 -23.24 -18.28 28.98
C PHE A 669 -24.62 -17.92 29.54
N GLU A 670 -24.62 -17.03 30.52
CA GLU A 670 -25.86 -16.44 31.06
C GLU A 670 -26.56 -15.54 30.01
N TYR A 671 -25.75 -14.75 29.30
CA TYR A 671 -26.16 -13.80 28.27
C TYR A 671 -25.92 -14.37 26.87
N VAL A 672 -26.59 -13.82 25.85
CA VAL A 672 -26.55 -14.36 24.49
C VAL A 672 -25.22 -13.98 23.82
N PRO A 673 -24.36 -14.93 23.43
CA PRO A 673 -23.17 -14.63 22.64
C PRO A 673 -23.55 -14.15 21.24
N ASP A 674 -22.83 -13.15 20.71
CA ASP A 674 -23.19 -12.49 19.45
C ASP A 674 -22.05 -12.40 18.42
N ARG A 675 -20.90 -11.80 18.77
CA ARG A 675 -19.72 -11.74 17.91
C ARG A 675 -18.52 -12.30 18.63
N LEU A 676 -17.57 -12.86 17.89
CA LEU A 676 -16.33 -13.33 18.47
C LEU A 676 -15.08 -12.90 17.70
N ASP A 677 -13.96 -12.80 18.43
CA ASP A 677 -12.63 -12.75 17.85
C ASP A 677 -11.69 -13.73 18.55
N LEU A 678 -10.64 -14.14 17.86
CA LEU A 678 -9.66 -15.13 18.34
C LEU A 678 -8.25 -14.54 18.22
N VAL A 679 -7.61 -14.28 19.35
CA VAL A 679 -6.27 -13.70 19.42
C VAL A 679 -5.52 -14.30 20.61
N ASP A 680 -4.24 -14.63 20.45
CA ASP A 680 -3.34 -15.10 21.51
C ASP A 680 -3.89 -16.25 22.38
N GLY A 681 -4.51 -17.25 21.75
CA GLY A 681 -5.07 -18.41 22.44
C GLY A 681 -6.29 -18.09 23.32
N LYS A 682 -6.97 -16.98 23.05
CA LYS A 682 -8.19 -16.56 23.75
C LYS A 682 -9.30 -16.24 22.75
N VAL A 683 -10.52 -16.64 23.12
CA VAL A 683 -11.74 -16.27 22.41
C VAL A 683 -12.41 -15.13 23.17
N TYR A 684 -12.62 -14.01 22.48
CA TYR A 684 -13.32 -12.84 23.00
C TYR A 684 -14.72 -12.86 22.41
N VAL A 685 -15.75 -12.83 23.26
CA VAL A 685 -17.15 -13.00 22.84
C VAL A 685 -17.98 -11.85 23.38
N THR A 686 -18.71 -11.14 22.52
CA THR A 686 -19.71 -10.16 22.97
C THR A 686 -20.94 -10.90 23.48
N LEU A 687 -21.49 -10.44 24.59
CA LEU A 687 -22.56 -11.08 25.35
C LEU A 687 -23.69 -10.09 25.57
N LEU A 688 -24.80 -10.28 24.86
CA LEU A 688 -25.96 -9.40 24.85
C LEU A 688 -26.93 -9.74 25.98
N THR A 689 -27.34 -8.73 26.75
CA THR A 689 -28.39 -8.87 27.77
C THR A 689 -29.81 -8.78 27.18
N LYS A 690 -29.94 -8.16 26.01
CA LYS A 690 -31.19 -7.99 25.24
C LYS A 690 -30.85 -7.96 23.74
N GLU A 691 -31.84 -8.21 22.88
CA GLU A 691 -31.66 -8.07 21.43
C GLU A 691 -31.28 -6.62 21.05
N HIS A 692 -30.55 -6.47 19.94
CA HIS A 692 -30.06 -5.17 19.48
C HIS A 692 -31.18 -4.13 19.37
N ASN A 693 -30.90 -2.90 19.80
CA ASN A 693 -31.86 -1.80 19.75
C ASN A 693 -31.19 -0.51 19.24
N THR A 694 -31.59 -0.12 18.03
CA THR A 694 -31.11 1.09 17.35
C THR A 694 -31.33 2.39 18.13
N TYR A 695 -32.23 2.45 19.11
CA TYR A 695 -32.62 3.70 19.80
C TYR A 695 -32.09 3.85 21.22
N SER A 696 -31.49 2.81 21.80
CA SER A 696 -31.03 2.85 23.20
C SER A 696 -29.84 1.95 23.41
N GLU A 697 -28.89 2.39 24.23
CA GLU A 697 -27.80 1.51 24.64
C GLU A 697 -28.30 0.38 25.56
N SER A 698 -27.56 -0.72 25.49
CA SER A 698 -27.69 -1.88 26.36
C SER A 698 -26.54 -1.90 27.33
N GLU A 699 -26.80 -2.36 28.56
CA GLU A 699 -25.73 -3.01 29.31
C GLU A 699 -25.42 -4.34 28.60
N SER A 700 -24.16 -4.58 28.27
CA SER A 700 -23.69 -5.82 27.63
C SER A 700 -22.36 -6.25 28.25
N TYR A 701 -21.83 -7.38 27.82
CA TYR A 701 -20.58 -7.92 28.37
C TYR A 701 -19.64 -8.40 27.26
N ILE A 702 -18.37 -8.55 27.60
CA ILE A 702 -17.36 -9.25 26.81
C ILE A 702 -16.84 -10.40 27.65
N GLY A 703 -17.03 -11.63 27.19
CA GLY A 703 -16.42 -12.82 27.78
C GLY A 703 -15.07 -13.10 27.15
N ILE A 704 -14.03 -13.21 27.97
CA ILE A 704 -12.69 -13.66 27.56
C ILE A 704 -12.56 -15.11 28.02
N VAL A 705 -12.34 -15.99 27.06
CA VAL A 705 -12.37 -17.44 27.25
C VAL A 705 -11.05 -18.03 26.81
N ASN A 706 -10.50 -18.96 27.58
CA ASN A 706 -9.33 -19.71 27.15
C ASN A 706 -9.71 -20.59 25.94
N ALA A 707 -9.00 -20.46 24.83
CA ALA A 707 -9.34 -21.16 23.59
C ALA A 707 -9.19 -22.69 23.73
N ASP A 708 -8.26 -23.17 24.57
CA ASP A 708 -7.99 -24.60 24.77
C ASP A 708 -8.97 -25.30 25.72
N THR A 709 -9.41 -24.63 26.77
CA THR A 709 -10.26 -25.24 27.81
C THR A 709 -11.72 -24.81 27.75
N LEU A 710 -12.02 -23.73 27.03
CA LEU A 710 -13.28 -22.99 27.09
C LEU A 710 -13.64 -22.48 28.51
N GLU A 711 -12.67 -22.38 29.40
CA GLU A 711 -12.85 -21.75 30.70
C GLU A 711 -12.92 -20.23 30.54
N VAL A 712 -13.91 -19.61 31.19
CA VAL A 712 -14.05 -18.15 31.21
C VAL A 712 -12.94 -17.60 32.10
N ILE A 713 -12.03 -16.86 31.49
CA ILE A 713 -10.94 -16.16 32.16
C ILE A 713 -11.48 -14.91 32.84
N LYS A 714 -12.30 -14.13 32.12
CA LYS A 714 -12.79 -12.84 32.58
C LYS A 714 -14.10 -12.46 31.88
N ILE A 715 -14.95 -11.71 32.59
CA ILE A 715 -16.12 -11.04 32.03
C ILE A 715 -15.92 -9.54 32.23
N ILE A 716 -15.99 -8.76 31.16
CA ILE A 716 -15.91 -7.31 31.17
C ILE A 716 -17.31 -6.76 30.92
N LYS A 717 -17.77 -5.85 31.78
CA LYS A 717 -19.04 -5.15 31.59
C LYS A 717 -18.81 -3.95 30.66
N ILE A 718 -19.65 -3.82 29.64
CA ILE A 718 -19.65 -2.69 28.70
C ILE A 718 -21.03 -2.03 28.67
N MET A 719 -21.06 -0.71 28.56
CA MET A 719 -22.29 0.08 28.56
C MET A 719 -22.71 0.46 27.15
N VAL A 720 -22.62 -0.49 26.21
CA VAL A 720 -23.02 -0.31 24.82
C VAL A 720 -23.75 -1.55 24.29
N ASP A 721 -24.47 -1.37 23.19
CA ASP A 721 -24.98 -2.46 22.36
C ASP A 721 -23.91 -2.84 21.32
N PRO A 722 -23.09 -3.89 21.55
CA PRO A 722 -21.98 -4.24 20.67
C PRO A 722 -22.51 -4.80 19.34
N TYR A 723 -21.90 -4.41 18.22
CA TYR A 723 -22.27 -4.87 16.88
C TYR A 723 -21.19 -5.72 16.22
N ASP A 724 -19.93 -5.39 16.49
CA ASP A 724 -18.77 -6.15 16.04
C ASP A 724 -17.62 -6.02 17.05
N ILE A 725 -16.66 -6.94 17.00
CA ILE A 725 -15.52 -7.01 17.92
C ILE A 725 -14.24 -7.41 17.19
N THR A 726 -13.14 -6.74 17.52
CA THR A 726 -11.79 -7.22 17.16
C THR A 726 -10.79 -6.92 18.27
N VAL A 727 -9.71 -7.69 18.35
CA VAL A 727 -8.70 -7.57 19.41
C VAL A 727 -7.30 -7.38 18.81
N LYS A 728 -6.51 -6.51 19.43
CA LYS A 728 -5.10 -6.29 19.10
C LYS A 728 -4.32 -5.96 20.37
N ASP A 729 -3.20 -6.62 20.61
CA ASP A 729 -2.24 -6.29 21.68
C ASP A 729 -2.88 -6.12 23.08
N GLY A 730 -3.84 -6.98 23.42
CA GLY A 730 -4.58 -6.93 24.70
C GLY A 730 -5.59 -5.78 24.80
N ILE A 731 -5.99 -5.20 23.66
CA ILE A 731 -7.00 -4.15 23.54
C ILE A 731 -8.15 -4.67 22.70
N ILE A 732 -9.36 -4.51 23.24
CA ILE A 732 -10.59 -5.01 22.65
C ILE A 732 -11.35 -3.82 22.04
N TYR A 733 -11.53 -3.84 20.74
CA TYR A 733 -12.29 -2.84 20.00
C TYR A 733 -13.69 -3.36 19.71
N VAL A 734 -14.69 -2.54 19.98
CA VAL A 734 -16.11 -2.88 19.84
C VAL A 734 -16.81 -1.76 19.10
N SER A 735 -17.41 -2.08 17.96
CA SER A 735 -18.33 -1.15 17.29
C SER A 735 -19.73 -1.26 17.91
N THR A 736 -20.50 -0.17 17.89
CA THR A 736 -21.84 -0.14 18.49
C THR A 736 -22.95 -0.25 17.44
N GLY A 737 -24.04 -0.92 17.80
CA GLY A 737 -25.23 -1.11 16.97
C GLY A 737 -26.38 -0.13 17.27
N SER A 738 -26.18 0.80 18.20
CA SER A 738 -27.19 1.74 18.69
C SER A 738 -27.17 3.09 17.93
N TYR A 739 -28.02 4.04 18.32
CA TYR A 739 -28.09 5.39 17.74
C TYR A 739 -26.76 6.14 17.88
N LEU A 740 -26.05 5.91 18.99
CA LEU A 740 -24.71 6.41 19.24
C LEU A 740 -23.75 5.51 18.47
N LYS A 741 -23.66 5.75 17.16
CA LYS A 741 -22.77 5.08 16.22
C LYS A 741 -21.33 5.35 16.63
N MET A 742 -20.69 4.40 17.29
CA MET A 742 -19.37 4.59 17.88
C MET A 742 -18.52 3.35 17.67
N ILE A 743 -17.21 3.53 17.78
CA ILE A 743 -16.26 2.46 18.04
C ILE A 743 -15.58 2.76 19.38
N LYS A 744 -15.52 1.76 20.26
CA LYS A 744 -14.95 1.87 21.60
C LYS A 744 -13.83 0.89 21.79
N SER A 745 -12.84 1.24 22.58
CA SER A 745 -11.74 0.35 22.94
C SER A 745 -11.74 0.07 24.45
N TYR A 746 -11.34 -1.13 24.83
CA TYR A 746 -11.31 -1.60 26.22
C TYR A 746 -9.98 -2.30 26.48
N SER A 747 -9.40 -2.05 27.65
CA SER A 747 -8.22 -2.81 28.07
C SER A 747 -8.64 -4.19 28.54
N GLU A 748 -8.03 -5.25 27.98
CA GLU A 748 -8.25 -6.61 28.48
C GLU A 748 -7.88 -6.72 29.97
N ASN A 749 -6.74 -6.14 30.34
CA ASN A 749 -6.16 -6.24 31.68
C ASN A 749 -7.06 -5.59 32.73
N THR A 750 -7.50 -4.35 32.51
CA THR A 750 -8.31 -3.63 33.51
C THR A 750 -9.80 -3.83 33.31
N GLY A 751 -10.25 -4.12 32.09
CA GLY A 751 -11.66 -4.14 31.71
C GLY A 751 -12.29 -2.76 31.59
N LEU A 752 -11.49 -1.69 31.65
CA LEU A 752 -11.97 -0.31 31.52
C LEU A 752 -11.94 0.13 30.05
N GLU A 753 -12.90 0.99 29.69
CA GLU A 753 -12.90 1.73 28.43
C GLU A 753 -11.63 2.59 28.36
N ILE A 754 -10.90 2.51 27.25
CA ILE A 754 -9.70 3.30 26.98
C ILE A 754 -10.10 4.56 26.22
N ASP A 755 -10.83 4.39 25.12
CA ASP A 755 -11.23 5.48 24.24
C ASP A 755 -12.51 5.15 23.47
N SER A 756 -13.12 6.18 22.89
CA SER A 756 -14.30 6.04 22.05
C SER A 756 -14.25 7.05 20.91
N TYR A 757 -14.63 6.62 19.71
CA TYR A 757 -14.71 7.46 18.53
C TYR A 757 -16.11 7.44 17.93
N ASP A 758 -16.64 8.62 17.60
CA ASP A 758 -17.95 8.80 16.97
C ASP A 758 -17.89 8.41 15.49
N ALA A 759 -18.45 7.26 15.14
CA ALA A 759 -18.51 6.75 13.78
C ALA A 759 -19.72 7.32 13.02
N LEU A 760 -19.58 7.54 11.71
CA LEU A 760 -20.69 8.01 10.87
C LEU A 760 -21.76 6.91 10.59
N GLY A 761 -21.47 5.67 10.97
CA GLY A 761 -22.33 4.51 10.76
C GLY A 761 -22.11 3.41 11.79
N VAL A 762 -22.95 2.38 11.72
CA VAL A 762 -22.68 1.12 12.42
C VAL A 762 -21.57 0.42 11.63
N LEU A 763 -20.49 0.01 12.28
CA LEU A 763 -19.27 -0.45 11.61
C LEU A 763 -19.07 -1.95 11.78
N LEU A 764 -18.70 -2.64 10.70
CA LEU A 764 -17.96 -3.91 10.78
C LEU A 764 -16.48 -3.59 10.79
N ILE A 765 -15.69 -4.24 11.64
CA ILE A 765 -14.30 -3.87 11.92
C ILE A 765 -13.37 -5.08 11.85
N GLU A 766 -12.19 -4.89 11.27
CA GLU A 766 -11.13 -5.89 11.22
C GLU A 766 -9.79 -5.25 11.56
N ASN A 767 -8.99 -5.93 12.37
CA ASN A 767 -7.67 -5.46 12.78
C ASN A 767 -6.64 -5.61 11.66
N TYR A 768 -5.77 -4.61 11.48
CA TYR A 768 -4.62 -4.72 10.57
C TYR A 768 -3.47 -5.51 11.21
N PRO A 769 -3.04 -6.65 10.64
CA PRO A 769 -2.02 -7.49 11.28
C PRO A 769 -0.66 -6.80 11.47
N ASN A 770 -0.24 -5.92 10.55
CA ASN A 770 1.13 -5.41 10.49
C ASN A 770 1.31 -3.96 10.97
N GLY A 771 0.35 -3.40 11.67
CA GLY A 771 0.46 -2.02 12.16
C GLY A 771 -0.76 -1.52 12.90
N ASP A 772 -0.68 -0.29 13.37
CA ASP A 772 -1.59 0.18 14.42
C ASP A 772 -2.82 0.87 13.81
N LYS A 773 -3.67 0.06 13.16
CA LYS A 773 -4.93 0.51 12.58
C LYS A 773 -5.98 -0.60 12.52
N LEU A 774 -7.24 -0.19 12.42
CA LEU A 774 -8.40 -1.03 12.13
C LEU A 774 -9.00 -0.59 10.80
N TYR A 775 -9.46 -1.54 10.01
CA TYR A 775 -10.31 -1.23 8.86
C TYR A 775 -11.77 -1.42 9.22
N ALA A 776 -12.64 -0.59 8.64
CA ALA A 776 -14.06 -0.66 8.90
C ALA A 776 -14.91 -0.40 7.67
N ILE A 777 -16.10 -1.01 7.64
CA ILE A 777 -17.13 -0.74 6.63
C ILE A 777 -18.42 -0.32 7.33
N ALA A 778 -19.01 0.78 6.87
CA ALA A 778 -20.31 1.24 7.37
C ALA A 778 -21.47 0.37 6.84
N THR A 779 -22.25 -0.21 7.75
CA THR A 779 -23.36 -1.12 7.43
C THR A 779 -24.65 -0.41 7.03
N ASN A 780 -24.76 0.90 7.26
CA ASN A 780 -25.94 1.71 6.97
C ASN A 780 -25.67 2.92 6.07
N ALA A 781 -24.56 2.95 5.34
CA ALA A 781 -24.22 3.99 4.37
C ALA A 781 -24.39 3.51 2.92
N TYR A 782 -24.77 4.40 2.00
CA TYR A 782 -24.78 4.14 0.57
C TYR A 782 -24.41 5.41 -0.23
N PRO A 783 -23.45 5.34 -1.18
CA PRO A 783 -22.54 4.22 -1.42
C PRO A 783 -21.72 3.88 -0.15
N ARG A 784 -21.44 2.59 0.07
CA ARG A 784 -20.62 2.15 1.21
C ARG A 784 -19.18 2.56 0.98
N ASP A 785 -18.49 2.82 2.08
CA ASP A 785 -17.09 3.22 2.07
C ASP A 785 -16.26 2.31 3.00
N LEU A 786 -14.97 2.20 2.71
CA LEU A 786 -13.98 1.53 3.53
C LEU A 786 -13.17 2.59 4.26
N GLN A 787 -13.05 2.45 5.57
CA GLN A 787 -12.41 3.43 6.45
C GLN A 787 -11.25 2.77 7.18
N ALA A 788 -10.22 3.54 7.48
CA ALA A 788 -9.14 3.14 8.36
C ALA A 788 -9.14 4.02 9.61
N PHE A 789 -9.05 3.38 10.77
CA PHE A 789 -8.89 4.00 12.08
C PHE A 789 -7.50 3.66 12.59
N GLY A 790 -6.57 4.60 12.53
CA GLY A 790 -5.29 4.41 13.21
C GLY A 790 -5.51 4.43 14.72
N VAL A 791 -4.93 3.44 15.38
CA VAL A 791 -5.05 3.22 16.81
C VAL A 791 -3.67 3.28 17.43
N ASP A 792 -3.55 3.84 18.64
CA ASP A 792 -2.30 3.81 19.40
C ASP A 792 -2.65 3.47 20.85
N ASN A 793 -2.23 2.29 21.30
CA ASN A 793 -2.53 1.78 22.64
C ASN A 793 -4.01 1.92 23.03
N GLY A 794 -4.90 1.65 22.06
CA GLY A 794 -6.34 1.66 22.23
C GLY A 794 -7.00 2.99 21.94
N LYS A 795 -6.26 4.09 21.84
CA LYS A 795 -6.82 5.38 21.44
C LYS A 795 -6.97 5.48 19.93
N PHE A 796 -8.02 6.15 19.47
CA PHE A 796 -8.20 6.43 18.05
C PHE A 796 -7.47 7.73 17.70
N VAL A 797 -6.32 7.62 17.02
CA VAL A 797 -5.41 8.76 16.76
C VAL A 797 -5.56 9.36 15.37
N MET A 798 -6.11 8.60 14.43
CA MET A 798 -6.41 9.09 13.09
C MET A 798 -7.58 8.30 12.52
N ASN A 799 -8.36 8.95 11.65
CA ASN A 799 -9.29 8.24 10.79
C ASN A 799 -9.21 8.82 9.38
N TYR A 800 -9.39 7.98 8.39
CA TYR A 800 -9.54 8.42 7.02
C TYR A 800 -10.31 7.37 6.22
N ASP A 801 -11.11 7.87 5.31
CA ASP A 801 -11.80 7.05 4.34
C ASP A 801 -10.86 6.69 3.18
N SER A 802 -11.20 5.61 2.50
CA SER A 802 -10.70 5.29 1.18
C SER A 802 -10.79 6.53 0.28
N ILE A 803 -9.80 6.69 -0.60
CA ILE A 803 -9.82 7.75 -1.62
C ILE A 803 -10.91 7.52 -2.69
N TYR A 804 -11.48 6.31 -2.70
CA TYR A 804 -12.65 5.95 -3.50
C TYR A 804 -13.91 6.11 -2.65
N HIS A 805 -14.87 6.88 -3.14
CA HIS A 805 -16.20 7.08 -2.59
C HIS A 805 -17.28 6.60 -3.58
N GLY A 806 -17.55 5.29 -3.58
CA GLY A 806 -18.60 4.66 -4.38
C GLY A 806 -18.22 4.24 -5.81
N GLU A 807 -16.97 4.45 -6.23
CA GLU A 807 -16.43 3.96 -7.51
C GLU A 807 -16.36 2.44 -7.56
N TYR A 808 -16.13 1.80 -6.42
CA TYR A 808 -16.14 0.35 -6.29
C TYR A 808 -17.26 -0.09 -5.36
N LYS A 809 -18.03 -1.11 -5.78
CA LYS A 809 -19.04 -1.71 -4.92
C LYS A 809 -18.34 -2.32 -3.71
N ILE A 810 -18.76 -1.92 -2.52
CA ILE A 810 -18.33 -2.50 -1.25
C ILE A 810 -19.52 -3.25 -0.65
N ASP A 811 -19.34 -4.53 -0.38
CA ASP A 811 -20.26 -5.39 0.36
C ASP A 811 -19.97 -5.33 1.87
N LEU A 812 -20.90 -5.84 2.69
CA LEU A 812 -20.77 -5.91 4.14
C LEU A 812 -19.65 -6.86 4.58
N GLY A 813 -19.46 -7.96 3.87
CA GLY A 813 -18.40 -8.91 4.20
C GLY A 813 -17.06 -8.46 3.66
N PHE A 814 -16.04 -8.48 4.53
CA PHE A 814 -14.65 -8.32 4.11
C PHE A 814 -13.71 -9.06 5.06
N LYS A 815 -12.52 -9.39 4.58
CA LYS A 815 -11.43 -9.95 5.39
C LYS A 815 -10.09 -9.39 4.96
N LEU A 816 -9.16 -9.27 5.90
CA LEU A 816 -7.77 -9.00 5.58
C LEU A 816 -7.01 -10.29 5.29
N SER A 817 -6.02 -10.22 4.40
CA SER A 817 -5.05 -11.30 4.27
C SER A 817 -4.22 -11.41 5.55
N PRO A 818 -3.84 -12.63 5.98
CA PRO A 818 -3.03 -12.82 7.20
C PRO A 818 -1.70 -12.06 7.19
N ASP A 819 -1.07 -11.90 6.01
CA ASP A 819 0.15 -11.11 5.84
C ASP A 819 -0.10 -9.60 5.75
N GLY A 820 -1.35 -9.16 5.94
CA GLY A 820 -1.81 -7.78 5.88
C GLY A 820 -1.78 -7.13 4.50
N LYS A 821 -1.31 -7.76 3.41
CA LYS A 821 -1.15 -7.05 2.12
C LYS A 821 -2.43 -6.57 1.48
N TYR A 822 -3.55 -7.28 1.70
CA TYR A 822 -4.78 -7.03 0.98
C TYR A 822 -6.03 -7.03 1.88
N ILE A 823 -7.04 -6.30 1.42
CA ILE A 823 -8.39 -6.27 1.96
C ILE A 823 -9.30 -6.88 0.89
N PHE A 824 -9.85 -8.04 1.20
CA PHE A 824 -10.74 -8.80 0.33
C PHE A 824 -12.18 -8.48 0.71
N ASN A 825 -12.90 -7.77 -0.16
CA ASN A 825 -14.31 -7.46 0.04
C ASN A 825 -15.20 -8.43 -0.76
N TYR A 826 -16.32 -8.83 -0.17
CA TYR A 826 -17.24 -9.85 -0.70
C TYR A 826 -17.97 -9.42 -1.98
N SER A 827 -17.87 -8.13 -2.37
CA SER A 827 -18.30 -7.66 -3.70
C SER A 827 -17.45 -8.20 -4.85
N GLY A 828 -16.34 -8.87 -4.53
CA GLY A 828 -15.29 -9.29 -5.44
C GLY A 828 -14.09 -8.34 -5.44
N VAL A 829 -14.20 -7.13 -4.87
CA VAL A 829 -13.14 -6.10 -4.95
C VAL A 829 -12.04 -6.37 -3.93
N ILE A 830 -10.79 -6.19 -4.36
CA ILE A 830 -9.59 -6.39 -3.55
C ILE A 830 -8.83 -5.08 -3.52
N PHE A 831 -8.50 -4.61 -2.32
CA PHE A 831 -7.69 -3.43 -2.09
C PHE A 831 -6.32 -3.82 -1.52
N LYS A 832 -5.27 -3.07 -1.85
CA LYS A 832 -3.97 -3.12 -1.20
C LYS A 832 -4.00 -2.27 0.06
N THR A 833 -3.40 -2.80 1.12
CA THR A 833 -3.12 -2.01 2.32
C THR A 833 -1.85 -1.21 2.12
N GLY A 834 -1.75 -0.07 2.82
CA GLY A 834 -0.55 0.73 2.87
C GLY A 834 -0.60 1.74 4.01
N PHE A 835 0.02 2.91 3.83
CA PHE A 835 0.12 3.91 4.89
C PHE A 835 -0.40 5.26 4.43
N GLY A 836 -1.21 5.88 5.29
CA GLY A 836 -1.83 7.18 5.03
C GLY A 836 -2.92 7.10 3.96
N LYS A 837 -3.76 8.13 3.90
CA LYS A 837 -4.94 8.15 3.03
C LYS A 837 -4.63 7.85 1.57
N GLU A 838 -3.55 8.41 1.01
CA GLU A 838 -3.21 8.27 -0.41
C GLU A 838 -2.51 6.95 -0.76
N GLY A 839 -1.92 6.26 0.21
CA GLY A 839 -1.16 5.01 0.00
C GLY A 839 -1.89 3.76 0.47
N ASP A 840 -3.08 3.90 1.05
CA ASP A 840 -3.83 2.83 1.71
C ASP A 840 -5.17 2.60 1.03
N MET A 841 -5.73 1.40 1.19
CA MET A 841 -7.00 0.98 0.56
C MET A 841 -7.01 1.18 -0.97
N LEU A 842 -5.86 1.01 -1.62
CA LEU A 842 -5.72 1.23 -3.06
C LEU A 842 -6.32 0.07 -3.85
N TYR A 843 -7.11 0.35 -4.87
CA TYR A 843 -7.69 -0.71 -5.70
C TYR A 843 -6.60 -1.59 -6.29
N HIS A 844 -6.76 -2.90 -6.15
CA HIS A 844 -5.79 -3.86 -6.65
C HIS A 844 -6.33 -4.71 -7.81
N LYS A 845 -7.44 -5.41 -7.58
CA LYS A 845 -8.05 -6.33 -8.54
C LYS A 845 -9.52 -6.55 -8.15
N ARG A 846 -10.25 -7.27 -8.99
CA ARG A 846 -11.58 -7.79 -8.66
C ARG A 846 -11.71 -9.23 -9.14
N PHE A 847 -12.37 -10.08 -8.36
CA PHE A 847 -12.88 -11.36 -8.86
C PHE A 847 -14.04 -11.14 -9.84
N SER A 848 -14.37 -12.18 -10.62
CA SER A 848 -15.43 -12.15 -11.63
C SER A 848 -16.82 -11.80 -11.06
N GLY A 849 -17.03 -12.05 -9.76
CA GLY A 849 -18.28 -11.75 -9.08
C GLY A 849 -18.14 -11.68 -7.57
N PRO A 850 -19.25 -11.43 -6.85
CA PRO A 850 -19.29 -11.47 -5.41
C PRO A 850 -19.14 -12.90 -4.87
N TYR A 851 -18.74 -13.01 -3.62
CA TYR A 851 -18.55 -14.27 -2.92
C TYR A 851 -18.95 -14.12 -1.44
N ASN A 852 -19.28 -15.23 -0.77
CA ASN A 852 -19.81 -15.19 0.61
C ASN A 852 -18.79 -15.59 1.66
N SER A 853 -17.70 -16.24 1.25
CA SER A 853 -16.69 -16.75 2.17
C SER A 853 -15.34 -16.82 1.47
N ILE A 854 -14.28 -16.57 2.24
CA ILE A 854 -12.89 -16.65 1.80
C ILE A 854 -12.05 -17.35 2.87
N ALA A 855 -11.12 -18.19 2.42
CA ALA A 855 -10.12 -18.82 3.26
C ALA A 855 -8.72 -18.64 2.67
N PHE A 856 -7.72 -18.48 3.52
CA PHE A 856 -6.34 -18.23 3.15
C PHE A 856 -5.46 -19.43 3.49
N ASP A 857 -4.70 -19.91 2.52
CA ASP A 857 -3.61 -20.86 2.70
C ASP A 857 -2.33 -20.23 2.13
N LEU A 858 -1.78 -19.28 2.88
CA LEU A 858 -0.58 -18.57 2.45
C LEU A 858 0.67 -19.48 2.40
N SER A 859 0.63 -20.62 3.10
CA SER A 859 1.73 -21.58 3.11
C SER A 859 1.91 -22.27 1.75
N ASP A 860 0.80 -22.51 1.05
CA ASP A 860 0.77 -23.04 -0.31
C ASP A 860 0.46 -21.96 -1.37
N ASN A 861 0.57 -20.68 -0.99
CA ASN A 861 0.27 -19.52 -1.82
C ASN A 861 -1.12 -19.59 -2.48
N LYS A 862 -2.14 -20.02 -1.74
CA LYS A 862 -3.52 -20.20 -2.23
C LYS A 862 -4.54 -19.41 -1.42
N ILE A 863 -5.62 -19.05 -2.10
CA ILE A 863 -6.86 -18.57 -1.50
C ILE A 863 -8.04 -19.32 -2.07
N TYR A 864 -9.07 -19.48 -1.27
CA TYR A 864 -10.30 -20.18 -1.66
C TYR A 864 -11.47 -19.22 -1.46
N ILE A 865 -12.35 -19.10 -2.45
CA ILE A 865 -13.58 -18.32 -2.34
C ILE A 865 -14.79 -19.17 -2.74
N ASN A 866 -15.93 -18.95 -2.09
CA ASN A 866 -17.22 -19.49 -2.53
C ASN A 866 -18.08 -18.36 -3.12
N PRO A 867 -18.28 -18.30 -4.45
CA PRO A 867 -19.10 -17.29 -5.08
C PRO A 867 -20.54 -17.28 -4.57
N THR A 868 -21.19 -16.12 -4.65
CA THR A 868 -22.58 -15.99 -4.23
C THR A 868 -23.49 -16.92 -5.03
N ASP A 869 -24.43 -17.58 -4.35
CA ASP A 869 -25.35 -18.56 -4.92
C ASP A 869 -24.68 -19.72 -5.68
N SER A 870 -23.45 -20.07 -5.30
CA SER A 870 -22.68 -21.16 -5.90
C SER A 870 -22.45 -22.30 -4.90
N ASN A 871 -22.56 -23.53 -5.38
CA ASN A 871 -22.09 -24.74 -4.70
C ASN A 871 -20.69 -25.14 -5.18
N TYR A 872 -19.87 -24.15 -5.54
CA TYR A 872 -18.47 -24.36 -5.90
C TYR A 872 -17.57 -23.47 -5.05
N ILE A 873 -16.44 -24.03 -4.64
CA ILE A 873 -15.32 -23.30 -4.08
C ILE A 873 -14.28 -23.18 -5.18
N TYR A 874 -13.76 -21.97 -5.38
CA TYR A 874 -12.75 -21.66 -6.37
C TYR A 874 -11.45 -21.36 -5.65
N ALA A 875 -10.40 -22.10 -5.98
CA ALA A 875 -9.05 -21.84 -5.55
C ALA A 875 -8.36 -20.87 -6.52
N TYR A 876 -7.61 -19.93 -5.97
CA TYR A 876 -6.78 -18.99 -6.70
C TYR A 876 -5.38 -18.98 -6.12
N ASP A 877 -4.39 -18.65 -6.94
CA ASP A 877 -3.06 -18.31 -6.48
C ASP A 877 -3.14 -16.98 -5.70
N TYR A 878 -2.57 -16.93 -4.50
CA TYR A 878 -2.66 -15.75 -3.65
C TYR A 878 -1.86 -14.56 -4.22
N THR A 879 -0.73 -14.83 -4.87
CA THR A 879 0.17 -13.80 -5.39
C THR A 879 -0.34 -13.22 -6.71
N THR A 880 -0.82 -14.06 -7.63
CA THR A 880 -1.30 -13.62 -8.95
C THR A 880 -2.81 -13.36 -8.99
N LEU A 881 -3.56 -13.93 -8.04
CA LEU A 881 -5.02 -13.96 -7.99
C LEU A 881 -5.61 -14.60 -9.26
N GLU A 882 -4.92 -15.59 -9.81
CA GLU A 882 -5.36 -16.37 -10.97
C GLU A 882 -6.06 -17.64 -10.50
N TYR A 883 -7.10 -18.04 -11.24
CA TYR A 883 -7.87 -19.23 -10.93
C TYR A 883 -7.00 -20.48 -11.11
N LEU A 884 -7.02 -21.35 -10.11
CA LEU A 884 -6.27 -22.61 -10.12
C LEU A 884 -7.18 -23.81 -10.35
N ALA A 885 -8.26 -23.89 -9.59
CA ALA A 885 -9.16 -25.04 -9.59
C ALA A 885 -10.50 -24.68 -8.95
N SER A 886 -11.49 -25.53 -9.16
CA SER A 886 -12.75 -25.46 -8.41
C SER A 886 -13.14 -26.83 -7.87
N PHE A 887 -13.85 -26.81 -6.76
CA PHE A 887 -14.36 -27.97 -6.07
C PHE A 887 -15.86 -27.79 -5.86
N LYS A 888 -16.62 -28.86 -6.07
CA LYS A 888 -18.06 -28.83 -5.85
C LYS A 888 -18.37 -29.16 -4.38
N THR A 889 -19.14 -28.31 -3.73
CA THR A 889 -19.76 -28.57 -2.43
C THR A 889 -21.18 -29.08 -2.63
N GLU A 890 -21.75 -29.72 -1.61
CA GLU A 890 -23.14 -30.19 -1.71
C GLU A 890 -24.08 -28.99 -1.77
N THR A 891 -23.78 -27.94 -0.99
CA THR A 891 -24.58 -26.71 -0.91
C THR A 891 -23.71 -25.45 -0.81
N GLN A 892 -24.34 -24.29 -0.65
CA GLN A 892 -23.64 -23.02 -0.47
C GLN A 892 -22.87 -23.01 0.85
N VAL A 893 -21.63 -22.50 0.81
CA VAL A 893 -20.76 -22.38 1.98
C VAL A 893 -21.02 -21.06 2.69
N TYR A 894 -21.28 -21.10 4.00
CA TYR A 894 -21.43 -19.90 4.82
C TYR A 894 -20.10 -19.42 5.40
N PHE A 895 -19.30 -20.35 5.94
CA PHE A 895 -18.01 -20.06 6.54
C PHE A 895 -16.97 -21.05 6.05
N MET A 896 -15.74 -20.59 5.86
CA MET A 896 -14.65 -21.41 5.36
C MET A 896 -13.31 -20.99 5.97
N GLY A 897 -12.45 -21.96 6.24
CA GLY A 897 -11.09 -21.78 6.71
C GLY A 897 -10.19 -22.93 6.28
N VAL A 898 -8.88 -22.78 6.45
CA VAL A 898 -7.89 -23.83 6.14
C VAL A 898 -7.18 -24.26 7.42
N ILE A 899 -7.25 -25.54 7.75
CA ILE A 899 -6.70 -26.14 8.96
C ILE A 899 -5.93 -27.41 8.58
N ASP A 900 -4.64 -27.49 8.90
CA ASP A 900 -3.77 -28.66 8.63
C ASP A 900 -3.90 -29.22 7.20
N ASP A 901 -3.78 -28.38 6.16
CA ASP A 901 -3.98 -28.74 4.74
C ASP A 901 -5.39 -29.29 4.43
N LYS A 902 -6.40 -28.92 5.22
CA LYS A 902 -7.80 -29.26 4.98
C LYS A 902 -8.63 -27.99 4.89
N LEU A 903 -9.49 -27.93 3.90
CA LEU A 903 -10.49 -26.89 3.80
C LEU A 903 -11.69 -27.29 4.65
N VAL A 904 -11.97 -26.48 5.67
CA VAL A 904 -13.07 -26.71 6.61
C VAL A 904 -14.19 -25.74 6.25
N THR A 905 -15.34 -26.27 5.89
CA THR A 905 -16.50 -25.51 5.43
C THR A 905 -17.68 -25.71 6.37
N ILE A 906 -18.51 -24.67 6.51
CA ILE A 906 -19.80 -24.75 7.19
C ILE A 906 -20.89 -24.52 6.15
N GLU A 907 -21.75 -25.51 5.98
CA GLU A 907 -22.71 -25.64 4.86
C GLU A 907 -24.12 -25.98 5.39
N ASN A 908 -25.15 -25.84 4.54
CA ASN A 908 -26.51 -26.33 4.84
C ASN A 908 -26.86 -27.49 3.91
N GLU A 909 -26.56 -28.73 4.30
CA GLU A 909 -26.86 -29.91 3.50
C GLU A 909 -28.25 -30.46 3.84
N GLY A 910 -29.17 -30.45 2.86
CA GLY A 910 -30.49 -31.09 3.00
C GLY A 910 -31.40 -30.48 4.07
N GLY A 911 -31.17 -29.23 4.48
CA GLY A 911 -31.91 -28.54 5.55
C GLY A 911 -31.21 -28.59 6.92
N SER A 912 -30.13 -29.35 7.06
CA SER A 912 -29.32 -29.42 8.27
C SER A 912 -28.01 -28.64 8.10
N ASN A 913 -27.62 -27.84 9.10
CA ASN A 913 -26.31 -27.19 9.07
C ASN A 913 -25.23 -28.20 9.49
N GLY A 914 -24.02 -28.10 8.95
CA GLY A 914 -22.93 -28.97 9.36
C GLY A 914 -21.55 -28.44 8.99
N ILE A 915 -20.54 -29.04 9.60
CA ILE A 915 -19.13 -28.82 9.27
C ILE A 915 -18.71 -29.92 8.31
N ASN A 916 -18.19 -29.54 7.16
CA ASN A 916 -17.55 -30.45 6.22
C ASN A 916 -16.03 -30.21 6.24
N VAL A 917 -15.26 -31.30 6.17
CA VAL A 917 -13.80 -31.26 6.16
C VAL A 917 -13.32 -31.89 4.87
N ILE A 918 -12.77 -31.06 4.00
CA ILE A 918 -12.33 -31.41 2.65
C ILE A 918 -10.81 -31.43 2.62
N LYS A 919 -10.22 -32.56 2.21
CA LYS A 919 -8.77 -32.64 2.00
C LYS A 919 -8.41 -31.96 0.68
N ILE A 920 -7.46 -31.04 0.69
CA ILE A 920 -7.08 -30.22 -0.49
C ILE A 920 -5.77 -30.66 -1.16
N LYS A 921 -5.23 -31.84 -0.78
CA LYS A 921 -4.04 -32.48 -1.38
C LYS A 921 -4.40 -33.58 -2.35
#